data_AF-A0A426Z463-F1
#
_entry.id   AF-A0A426Z463-F1
#
_cell.length_a   1.000
_cell.length_b   1.000
_cell.length_c   1.000
_cell.angle_alpha   90.00
_cell.angle_beta   90.00
_cell.angle_gamma   90.00
#
_symmetry.space_group_name_H-M   'P 1'
#
loop_
_entity.id
_entity.type
_entity.pdbx_description
1 polymer ?
#
loop_
_entity_poly.entity_id
_entity_poly.type
_entity_poly.pdbx_seq_one_letter_code
_entity_poly.pdbx_strand_id
1 'polypeptide(L)'
;MALGFACQNLLNTTEIGNGSDLEGHNTRITEISLLQDIVSTLSLMICKLCPAATDSLKNLNVSFPPSQQSTESFGNLYDLEEDGWGVAGLVLGLGNSVIALYRFGAYDTILKIKDLLVSWISYDFHGPGSLMSNEFSKIPLCMGSCLALPTVAAFCQRNELVNIDFDFIFGSYYSLISELLSLKKSGSAYQNLLVASCIGAGSFLSCIMNLGMHVVKFDNVKHLMDVLRTTYISSFPPPVCFAGMLGVVNAFGAGAGDLIQMYPQATNFQINCEQESSFVSGPILYSPACETLSTSMVREMFLIAKDSKDQQIKNYAAWALSFLRCRWWSSEFQDMISSQSSSLSSNSSAQTFDEDSLVWKLCLWLSDVNKNKAREVMDATTVAAVLRWLSKAPRLPPLDWGVIIRRCMRYDPQLSAEAHKRYCLTSLREECLHFSLVHANYVSPFLQFVDELSDLSRFRTLELNLQMFLVEHLLNICKIFSGQRLEKLFVDLAEYFRSASYLAYEPKKKSQLRVYFWKGLHHCLTEAPEELSIISNVEKCMACLLSLLPELTNDGFSEEHIVSIEEWSVAVRCLAKAQEEWLVDILQVSVIGQLHGESSSFVAKIISIKAKLVGVGRFPVSEMSELKAYVLNARTEGQFCN
;
A
#
# COMPACT_ATOMS: atom_id res chain seq x y z
N MET A 1 8.59 2.76 -21.00
CA MET A 1 7.16 2.76 -20.62
C MET A 1 6.56 1.36 -20.57
N ALA A 2 6.44 0.62 -21.67
CA ALA A 2 5.82 -0.71 -21.70
C ALA A 2 6.44 -1.72 -20.70
N LEU A 3 7.77 -1.75 -20.59
CA LEU A 3 8.49 -2.57 -19.59
C LEU A 3 8.07 -2.25 -18.15
N GLY A 4 7.93 -0.96 -17.82
CA GLY A 4 7.46 -0.52 -16.50
C GLY A 4 5.98 -0.84 -16.26
N PHE A 5 5.16 -0.91 -17.29
CA PHE A 5 3.77 -1.34 -17.16
C PHE A 5 3.66 -2.86 -16.97
N ALA A 6 4.40 -3.63 -17.78
CA ALA A 6 4.48 -5.08 -17.66
C ALA A 6 4.96 -5.52 -16.28
N CYS A 7 5.89 -4.76 -15.67
CA CYS A 7 6.39 -5.11 -14.35
C CYS A 7 5.36 -4.94 -13.22
N GLN A 8 4.31 -4.13 -13.37
CA GLN A 8 3.31 -3.89 -12.31
C GLN A 8 2.61 -5.18 -11.85
N ASN A 9 2.51 -6.17 -12.72
CA ASN A 9 1.88 -7.46 -12.41
C ASN A 9 2.87 -8.53 -11.94
N LEU A 10 4.18 -8.26 -11.94
CA LEU A 10 5.16 -9.18 -11.37
C LEU A 10 4.95 -9.33 -9.87
N LEU A 11 5.24 -10.53 -9.36
CA LEU A 11 5.14 -10.91 -7.96
C LEU A 11 3.71 -10.79 -7.40
N ASN A 12 2.70 -10.75 -8.28
CA ASN A 12 1.29 -10.71 -7.90
C ASN A 12 0.70 -12.12 -7.71
N THR A 13 1.28 -13.12 -8.37
CA THR A 13 0.85 -14.51 -8.38
C THR A 13 1.52 -15.30 -7.26
N THR A 14 0.76 -15.57 -6.20
CA THR A 14 0.95 -16.78 -5.40
C THR A 14 0.17 -17.88 -6.09
N GLU A 15 0.86 -18.83 -6.71
CA GLU A 15 0.26 -19.89 -7.49
C GLU A 15 -0.73 -20.72 -6.65
N ILE A 16 -2.02 -20.50 -6.92
CA ILE A 16 -3.08 -21.48 -6.65
C ILE A 16 -2.98 -22.50 -7.79
N GLY A 17 -2.11 -23.49 -7.62
CA GLY A 17 -1.95 -24.57 -8.57
C GLY A 17 -1.42 -25.80 -7.87
N ASN A 18 -2.07 -26.94 -8.06
CA ASN A 18 -1.67 -28.26 -7.56
C ASN A 18 -0.32 -28.78 -8.14
N GLY A 19 0.57 -27.88 -8.58
CA GLY A 19 1.92 -28.19 -9.01
C GLY A 19 2.85 -28.29 -7.79
N SER A 20 3.90 -29.08 -7.89
CA SER A 20 4.88 -29.25 -6.82
C SER A 20 5.45 -27.90 -6.38
N ASP A 21 5.72 -27.71 -5.08
CA ASP A 21 6.33 -26.49 -4.49
C ASP A 21 7.57 -25.98 -5.26
N LEU A 22 8.29 -26.86 -5.96
CA LEU A 22 9.43 -26.51 -6.81
C LEU A 22 9.07 -25.62 -8.02
N GLU A 23 7.89 -25.79 -8.61
CA GLU A 23 7.49 -25.09 -9.84
C GLU A 23 7.17 -23.62 -9.53
N GLY A 24 6.41 -23.37 -8.47
CA GLY A 24 6.11 -22.01 -7.98
C GLY A 24 7.31 -21.27 -7.40
N HIS A 25 8.28 -21.98 -6.83
CA HIS A 25 9.55 -21.37 -6.43
C HIS A 25 10.37 -20.93 -7.65
N ASN A 26 10.39 -21.73 -8.72
CA ASN A 26 11.10 -21.38 -9.95
C ASN A 26 10.46 -20.18 -10.67
N THR A 27 9.13 -20.11 -10.76
CA THR A 27 8.45 -18.96 -11.38
C THR A 27 8.72 -17.67 -10.62
N ARG A 28 8.64 -17.69 -9.28
CA ARG A 28 8.98 -16.52 -8.48
C ARG A 28 10.43 -16.08 -8.63
N ILE A 29 11.39 -17.00 -8.68
CA ILE A 29 12.81 -16.67 -8.92
C ILE A 29 12.97 -16.00 -10.29
N THR A 30 12.26 -16.49 -11.32
CA THR A 30 12.28 -15.86 -12.65
C THR A 30 11.64 -14.48 -12.66
N GLU A 31 10.54 -14.26 -11.94
CA GLU A 31 9.92 -12.94 -11.83
C GLU A 31 10.83 -11.94 -11.09
N ILE A 32 11.54 -12.39 -10.06
CA ILE A 32 12.54 -11.57 -9.36
C ILE A 32 13.67 -11.20 -10.32
N SER A 33 14.25 -12.15 -11.06
CA SER A 33 15.32 -11.83 -12.01
C SER A 33 14.83 -10.87 -13.12
N LEU A 34 13.61 -11.07 -13.62
CA LEU A 34 13.00 -10.17 -14.60
C LEU A 34 12.82 -8.75 -14.04
N LEU A 35 12.36 -8.62 -12.79
CA LEU A 35 12.23 -7.31 -12.15
C LEU A 35 13.60 -6.60 -12.04
N GLN A 36 14.63 -7.33 -11.62
CA GLN A 36 16.00 -6.81 -11.53
C GLN A 36 16.50 -6.35 -12.91
N ASP A 37 16.34 -7.18 -13.94
CA ASP A 37 16.73 -6.87 -15.32
C ASP A 37 15.99 -5.65 -15.86
N ILE A 38 14.68 -5.52 -15.59
CA ILE A 38 13.88 -4.36 -16.02
C ILE A 38 14.39 -3.08 -15.37
N VAL A 39 14.61 -3.07 -14.05
CA VAL A 39 15.06 -1.88 -13.32
C VAL A 39 16.48 -1.49 -13.75
N SER A 40 17.40 -2.46 -13.84
CA SER A 40 18.76 -2.25 -14.32
C SER A 40 18.78 -1.72 -15.76
N THR A 41 17.97 -2.30 -16.65
CA THR A 41 17.88 -1.86 -18.06
C THR A 41 17.35 -0.44 -18.16
N LEU A 42 16.26 -0.11 -17.46
CA LEU A 42 15.70 1.24 -17.45
C LEU A 42 16.72 2.27 -16.95
N SER A 43 17.40 1.95 -15.84
CA SER A 43 18.45 2.81 -15.27
C SER A 43 19.61 3.03 -16.25
N LEU A 44 20.13 1.97 -16.86
CA LEU A 44 21.23 2.05 -17.83
C LEU A 44 20.85 2.85 -19.07
N MET A 45 19.63 2.66 -19.58
CA MET A 45 19.13 3.39 -20.74
C MET A 45 18.97 4.89 -20.43
N ILE A 46 18.49 5.23 -19.23
CA ILE A 46 18.43 6.63 -18.78
C ILE A 46 19.85 7.22 -18.68
N CYS A 47 20.82 6.50 -18.09
CA CYS A 47 22.21 6.98 -18.02
C CYS A 47 22.85 7.17 -19.41
N LYS A 48 22.59 6.26 -20.36
CA LYS A 48 23.12 6.34 -21.72
C LYS A 48 22.57 7.55 -22.48
N LEU A 49 21.26 7.78 -22.40
CA LEU A 49 20.58 8.88 -23.11
C LEU A 49 20.71 10.23 -22.40
N CYS A 50 20.89 10.22 -21.08
CA CYS A 50 21.03 11.42 -20.26
C CYS A 50 22.17 11.23 -19.25
N PRO A 51 23.43 11.54 -19.64
CA PRO A 51 24.59 11.39 -18.77
C PRO A 51 24.48 12.17 -17.44
N ALA A 52 23.69 13.25 -17.42
CA ALA A 52 23.39 14.02 -16.20
C ALA A 52 22.70 13.20 -15.09
N ALA A 53 22.03 12.10 -15.43
CA ALA A 53 21.38 11.20 -14.47
C ALA A 53 22.35 10.20 -13.82
N THR A 54 23.58 10.05 -14.34
CA THR A 54 24.51 8.98 -13.95
C THR A 54 24.84 9.03 -12.46
N ASP A 55 25.12 10.22 -11.92
CA ASP A 55 25.44 10.39 -10.50
C ASP A 55 24.22 10.11 -9.60
N SER A 56 23.02 10.50 -10.07
CA SER A 56 21.76 10.26 -9.35
C SER A 56 21.38 8.78 -9.33
N LEU A 57 21.61 8.06 -10.42
CA LEU A 57 21.26 6.65 -10.60
C LEU A 57 22.31 5.68 -10.07
N LYS A 58 23.52 6.14 -9.75
CA LYS A 58 24.60 5.31 -9.19
C LYS A 58 24.14 4.52 -7.95
N ASN A 59 23.38 5.16 -7.07
CA ASN A 59 22.85 4.54 -5.85
C ASN A 59 21.74 3.49 -6.11
N LEU A 60 21.07 3.57 -7.26
CA LEU A 60 20.06 2.62 -7.71
C LEU A 60 20.73 1.39 -8.37
N ASN A 61 21.77 1.63 -9.18
CA ASN A 61 22.57 0.59 -9.85
C ASN A 61 23.37 -0.29 -8.86
N VAL A 62 23.69 0.23 -7.67
CA VAL A 62 24.26 -0.58 -6.59
C VAL A 62 23.24 -1.57 -6.04
N SER A 63 21.96 -1.18 -5.98
CA SER A 63 20.88 -2.06 -5.49
C SER A 63 20.46 -3.11 -6.53
N PHE A 64 20.66 -2.83 -7.83
CA PHE A 64 20.37 -3.74 -8.93
C PHE A 64 21.50 -3.66 -9.96
N PRO A 65 22.52 -4.55 -9.89
CA PRO A 65 23.58 -4.56 -10.86
C PRO A 65 23.09 -5.04 -12.24
N PRO A 66 23.68 -4.55 -13.34
CA PRO A 66 23.38 -5.05 -14.69
C PRO A 66 23.68 -6.55 -14.80
N SER A 67 22.78 -7.32 -15.40
CA SER A 67 23.10 -8.68 -15.85
C SER A 67 24.03 -8.63 -17.07
N GLN A 68 24.97 -9.58 -17.20
CA GLN A 68 25.96 -9.60 -18.30
C GLN A 68 25.29 -9.59 -19.70
N GLN A 69 24.08 -10.17 -19.81
CA GLN A 69 23.29 -10.24 -21.04
C GLN A 69 22.65 -8.90 -21.45
N SER A 70 22.43 -7.99 -20.51
CA SER A 70 21.81 -6.68 -20.78
C SER A 70 22.74 -5.73 -21.55
N THR A 71 24.05 -5.97 -21.54
CA THR A 71 25.02 -5.03 -22.10
C THR A 71 25.20 -5.11 -23.62
N GLU A 72 24.83 -6.23 -24.25
CA GLU A 72 25.32 -6.59 -25.60
C GLU A 72 24.36 -6.28 -26.77
N SER A 73 23.11 -5.87 -26.54
CA SER A 73 22.08 -5.85 -27.60
C SER A 73 21.34 -4.52 -27.81
N PHE A 74 21.92 -3.38 -27.45
CA PHE A 74 21.33 -2.08 -27.75
C PHE A 74 21.94 -1.49 -29.02
N GLY A 75 21.36 -1.85 -30.17
CA GLY A 75 21.71 -1.28 -31.48
C GLY A 75 21.63 0.24 -31.50
N ASN A 76 22.37 0.87 -32.42
CA ASN A 76 22.52 2.32 -32.60
C ASN A 76 21.28 3.15 -32.21
N LEU A 77 21.27 3.65 -30.97
CA LEU A 77 20.18 4.45 -30.38
C LEU A 77 20.19 5.92 -30.86
N TYR A 78 20.96 6.24 -31.89
CA TYR A 78 21.16 7.60 -32.40
C TYR A 78 19.88 8.26 -32.96
N ASP A 79 18.81 7.50 -33.23
CA ASP A 79 17.50 8.04 -33.64
C ASP A 79 16.60 8.44 -32.44
N LEU A 80 16.95 8.06 -31.20
CA LEU A 80 16.21 8.45 -29.99
C LEU A 80 16.69 9.79 -29.39
N GLU A 81 17.80 10.33 -29.89
CA GLU A 81 18.35 11.62 -29.44
C GLU A 81 17.43 12.81 -29.78
N GLU A 82 16.50 12.65 -30.74
CA GLU A 82 15.60 13.74 -31.15
C GLU A 82 14.25 13.81 -30.40
N ASP A 83 13.85 12.80 -29.62
CA ASP A 83 12.55 12.83 -28.93
C ASP A 83 12.69 12.76 -27.40
N GLY A 84 12.65 13.93 -26.74
CA GLY A 84 12.62 14.04 -25.28
C GLY A 84 11.51 13.23 -24.60
N TRP A 85 10.45 12.85 -25.34
CA TRP A 85 9.42 11.93 -24.85
C TRP A 85 9.91 10.49 -24.68
N GLY A 86 10.93 10.06 -25.44
CA GLY A 86 11.54 8.73 -25.31
C GLY A 86 12.18 8.54 -23.94
N VAL A 87 13.00 9.50 -23.51
CA VAL A 87 13.60 9.49 -22.16
C VAL A 87 12.53 9.66 -21.08
N ALA A 88 11.57 10.57 -21.27
CA ALA A 88 10.46 10.75 -20.32
C ALA A 88 9.68 9.43 -20.12
N GLY A 89 9.50 8.65 -21.18
CA GLY A 89 8.88 7.32 -21.13
C GLY A 89 9.71 6.25 -20.40
N LEU A 90 11.04 6.38 -20.35
CA LEU A 90 11.91 5.53 -19.52
C LEU A 90 11.77 5.88 -18.04
N VAL A 91 11.80 7.18 -17.70
CA VAL A 91 11.61 7.67 -16.33
C VAL A 91 10.22 7.28 -15.81
N LEU A 92 9.17 7.42 -16.62
CA LEU A 92 7.83 6.94 -16.27
C LEU A 92 7.79 5.44 -16.06
N GLY A 93 8.53 4.67 -16.87
CA GLY A 93 8.69 3.23 -16.68
C GLY A 93 9.35 2.88 -15.34
N LEU A 94 10.37 3.64 -14.93
CA LEU A 94 11.03 3.49 -13.63
C LEU A 94 10.08 3.84 -12.48
N GLY A 95 9.28 4.91 -12.60
CA GLY A 95 8.25 5.23 -11.62
C GLY A 95 7.19 4.13 -11.46
N ASN A 96 6.84 3.44 -12.54
CA ASN A 96 5.85 2.36 -12.51
C ASN A 96 6.35 1.04 -11.91
N SER A 97 7.67 0.86 -11.77
CA SER A 97 8.23 -0.36 -11.17
C SER A 97 8.12 -0.40 -9.65
N VAL A 98 7.76 0.71 -9.00
CA VAL A 98 7.65 0.81 -7.53
C VAL A 98 6.67 -0.22 -6.94
N ILE A 99 5.60 -0.59 -7.67
CA ILE A 99 4.62 -1.58 -7.21
C ILE A 99 5.26 -2.96 -7.08
N ALA A 100 6.03 -3.39 -8.08
CA ALA A 100 6.73 -4.68 -8.05
C ALA A 100 7.89 -4.66 -7.04
N LEU A 101 8.62 -3.54 -6.96
CA LEU A 101 9.67 -3.36 -5.95
C LEU A 101 9.12 -3.44 -4.52
N TYR A 102 7.89 -2.96 -4.30
CA TYR A 102 7.21 -3.04 -3.01
C TYR A 102 6.89 -4.49 -2.63
N ARG A 103 6.37 -5.28 -3.57
CA ARG A 103 6.10 -6.71 -3.37
C ARG A 103 7.39 -7.51 -3.15
N PHE A 104 8.46 -7.13 -3.84
CA PHE A 104 9.79 -7.69 -3.64
C PHE A 104 10.39 -7.35 -2.26
N GLY A 105 9.98 -6.24 -1.64
CA GLY A 105 10.49 -5.76 -0.35
C GLY A 105 11.67 -4.80 -0.46
N ALA A 106 11.94 -4.23 -1.65
CA ALA A 106 13.00 -3.24 -1.86
C ALA A 106 12.54 -1.81 -1.52
N TYR A 107 12.09 -1.59 -0.28
CA TYR A 107 11.50 -0.33 0.17
C TYR A 107 12.48 0.86 0.05
N ASP A 108 13.75 0.66 0.41
CA ASP A 108 14.79 1.68 0.28
C ASP A 108 14.96 2.14 -1.18
N THR A 109 14.84 1.22 -2.13
CA THR A 109 14.93 1.55 -3.57
C THR A 109 13.75 2.39 -4.01
N ILE A 110 12.54 2.13 -3.50
CA ILE A 110 11.35 2.96 -3.80
C ILE A 110 11.57 4.39 -3.30
N LEU A 111 12.13 4.55 -2.11
CA LEU A 111 12.44 5.87 -1.56
C LEU A 111 13.50 6.60 -2.38
N LYS A 112 14.56 5.89 -2.82
CA LYS A 112 15.56 6.43 -3.75
C LYS A 112 14.93 6.89 -5.08
N ILE A 113 14.02 6.11 -5.66
CA ILE A 113 13.30 6.49 -6.89
C ILE A 113 12.49 7.76 -6.64
N LYS A 114 11.73 7.82 -5.54
CA LYS A 114 10.95 8.99 -5.16
C LYS A 114 11.83 10.24 -5.01
N ASP A 115 12.93 10.16 -4.26
CA ASP A 115 13.84 11.30 -4.05
C ASP A 115 14.50 11.76 -5.36
N LEU A 116 14.85 10.80 -6.23
CA LEU A 116 15.40 11.06 -7.55
C LEU A 116 14.40 11.81 -8.45
N LEU A 117 13.13 11.39 -8.50
CA LEU A 117 12.09 12.09 -9.26
C LEU A 117 11.87 13.52 -8.74
N VAL A 118 11.85 13.71 -7.42
CA VAL A 118 11.73 15.04 -6.80
C VAL A 118 12.91 15.94 -7.15
N SER A 119 14.14 15.39 -7.16
CA SER A 119 15.35 16.14 -7.52
C SER A 119 15.33 16.63 -8.97
N TRP A 120 14.72 15.88 -9.88
CA TRP A 120 14.66 16.22 -11.30
C TRP A 120 13.59 17.28 -11.63
N ILE A 121 12.59 17.47 -10.76
CA ILE A 121 11.58 18.54 -10.89
C ILE A 121 12.10 19.88 -10.34
N SER A 122 12.94 19.85 -9.30
CA SER A 122 13.49 21.05 -8.62
C SER A 122 14.59 21.75 -9.44
N TYR A 123 14.41 21.79 -10.75
CA TYR A 123 15.36 22.29 -11.73
C TYR A 123 15.58 23.81 -11.58
N ASP A 124 16.82 24.21 -11.37
CA ASP A 124 17.22 25.62 -11.28
C ASP A 124 17.58 26.15 -12.68
N PHE A 125 16.69 26.93 -13.32
CA PHE A 125 16.97 27.48 -14.66
C PHE A 125 18.01 28.61 -14.63
N HIS A 126 18.36 29.13 -13.45
CA HIS A 126 19.22 30.30 -13.29
C HIS A 126 20.68 30.01 -12.90
N GLY A 127 21.05 28.74 -12.73
CA GLY A 127 22.42 28.35 -12.33
C GLY A 127 23.51 28.78 -13.33
N PRO A 128 24.68 29.28 -12.87
CA PRO A 128 25.79 29.70 -13.71
C PRO A 128 26.44 28.47 -14.37
N GLY A 129 25.94 28.12 -15.55
CA GLY A 129 26.29 26.90 -16.31
C GLY A 129 25.16 26.37 -17.20
N SER A 130 23.98 26.99 -17.19
CA SER A 130 22.74 26.48 -17.80
C SER A 130 22.59 26.68 -19.31
N LEU A 131 23.48 27.44 -19.97
CA LEU A 131 23.05 28.14 -21.19
C LEU A 131 23.01 27.36 -22.50
N MET A 132 23.48 26.11 -22.62
CA MET A 132 23.23 25.28 -23.82
C MET A 132 23.47 23.77 -23.63
N SER A 133 24.33 23.34 -22.69
CA SER A 133 24.71 21.92 -22.53
C SER A 133 23.78 21.08 -21.62
N ASN A 134 22.93 21.73 -20.80
CA ASN A 134 22.06 21.07 -19.84
C ASN A 134 20.60 20.92 -20.31
N GLU A 135 20.19 21.54 -21.42
CA GLU A 135 18.82 21.45 -21.93
C GLU A 135 18.51 20.05 -22.47
N PHE A 136 19.41 19.48 -23.28
CA PHE A 136 19.24 18.17 -23.91
C PHE A 136 19.23 17.00 -22.91
N SER A 137 19.87 17.13 -21.75
CA SER A 137 20.03 16.04 -20.79
C SER A 137 19.08 16.12 -19.59
N LYS A 138 18.58 17.31 -19.23
CA LYS A 138 17.77 17.49 -18.00
C LYS A 138 16.30 17.76 -18.27
N ILE A 139 15.94 18.40 -19.38
CA ILE A 139 14.53 18.64 -19.74
C ILE A 139 13.76 17.30 -19.86
N PRO A 140 14.28 16.26 -20.55
CA PRO A 140 13.57 14.99 -20.66
C PRO A 140 13.41 14.26 -19.31
N LEU A 141 14.39 14.39 -18.40
CA LEU A 141 14.30 13.84 -17.04
C LEU A 141 13.22 14.54 -16.22
N CYS A 142 13.15 15.87 -16.30
CA CYS A 142 12.14 16.67 -15.62
C CYS A 142 10.73 16.37 -16.18
N MET A 143 10.59 16.25 -17.52
CA MET A 143 9.35 15.81 -18.18
C MET A 143 8.86 14.46 -17.62
N GLY A 144 9.74 13.45 -17.63
CA GLY A 144 9.39 12.12 -17.10
C GLY A 144 9.03 12.15 -15.62
N SER A 145 9.73 12.98 -14.84
CA SER A 145 9.48 13.12 -13.40
C SER A 145 8.13 13.77 -13.10
N CYS A 146 7.77 14.81 -13.85
CA CYS A 146 6.46 15.45 -13.73
C CYS A 146 5.31 14.45 -13.88
N LEU A 147 5.46 13.45 -14.76
CA LEU A 147 4.45 12.43 -15.03
C LEU A 147 4.52 11.23 -14.10
N ALA A 148 5.71 10.84 -13.63
CA ALA A 148 5.91 9.67 -12.78
C ALA A 148 5.66 9.95 -11.30
N LEU A 149 6.03 11.14 -10.82
CA LEU A 149 5.98 11.49 -9.40
C LEU A 149 4.57 11.42 -8.80
N PRO A 150 3.46 11.83 -9.48
CA PRO A 150 2.13 11.72 -8.92
C PRO A 150 1.79 10.29 -8.46
N THR A 151 2.05 9.30 -9.31
CA THR A 151 1.82 7.88 -9.02
C THR A 151 2.72 7.38 -7.88
N VAL A 152 4.02 7.70 -7.94
CA VAL A 152 4.97 7.26 -6.91
C VAL A 152 4.66 7.88 -5.55
N ALA A 153 4.31 9.18 -5.52
CA ALA A 153 3.92 9.87 -4.31
C ALA A 153 2.61 9.30 -3.74
N ALA A 154 1.59 9.09 -4.56
CA ALA A 154 0.33 8.46 -4.15
C ALA A 154 0.56 7.05 -3.60
N PHE A 155 1.42 6.26 -4.24
CA PHE A 155 1.78 4.92 -3.82
C PHE A 155 2.49 4.89 -2.47
N CYS A 156 3.55 5.72 -2.31
CA CYS A 156 4.29 5.85 -1.07
C CYS A 156 3.40 6.35 0.08
N GLN A 157 2.47 7.24 -0.24
CA GLN A 157 1.48 7.74 0.70
C GLN A 157 0.54 6.62 1.15
N ARG A 158 -0.14 5.93 0.22
CA ARG A 158 -1.08 4.82 0.51
C ARG A 158 -0.43 3.73 1.36
N ASN A 159 0.83 3.41 1.07
CA ASN A 159 1.59 2.37 1.79
C ASN A 159 2.43 2.92 2.96
N GLU A 160 2.20 4.15 3.42
CA GLU A 160 2.88 4.76 4.58
C GLU A 160 4.41 4.58 4.61
N LEU A 161 5.06 4.64 3.44
CA LEU A 161 6.49 4.35 3.34
C LEU A 161 7.35 5.45 4.00
N VAL A 162 6.99 6.75 3.88
CA VAL A 162 7.61 7.91 4.56
C VAL A 162 6.62 9.11 4.57
N ASN A 163 6.79 10.07 5.50
CA ASN A 163 6.17 11.40 5.43
C ASN A 163 6.67 12.17 4.19
N ILE A 164 5.84 12.24 3.16
CA ILE A 164 6.11 13.03 1.96
C ILE A 164 5.81 14.50 2.25
N ASP A 165 6.77 15.39 1.94
CA ASP A 165 6.53 16.82 1.97
C ASP A 165 5.74 17.25 0.72
N PHE A 166 4.42 17.09 0.80
CA PHE A 166 3.52 17.47 -0.27
C PHE A 166 3.51 18.99 -0.51
N ASP A 167 3.76 19.80 0.52
CA ASP A 167 3.81 21.26 0.39
C ASP A 167 5.03 21.66 -0.45
N PHE A 168 6.20 21.02 -0.24
CA PHE A 168 7.38 21.21 -1.08
C PHE A 168 7.14 20.80 -2.53
N ILE A 169 6.66 19.58 -2.79
CA ILE A 169 6.43 19.08 -4.16
C ILE A 169 5.39 19.97 -4.88
N PHE A 170 4.34 20.39 -4.17
CA PHE A 170 3.35 21.32 -4.69
C PHE A 170 3.98 22.66 -5.10
N GLY A 171 4.83 23.22 -4.23
CA GLY A 171 5.61 24.42 -4.52
C GLY A 171 6.51 24.26 -5.74
N SER A 172 7.15 23.09 -5.91
CA SER A 172 8.02 22.79 -7.06
C SER A 172 7.25 22.80 -8.38
N TYR A 173 6.07 22.19 -8.46
CA TYR A 173 5.23 22.25 -9.67
C TYR A 173 4.79 23.68 -9.98
N TYR A 174 4.33 24.42 -8.96
CA TYR A 174 3.90 25.81 -9.14
C TYR A 174 5.05 26.70 -9.65
N SER A 175 6.24 26.59 -9.06
CA SER A 175 7.43 27.33 -9.47
C SER A 175 7.82 26.99 -10.91
N LEU A 176 7.89 25.69 -11.23
CA LEU A 176 8.28 25.20 -12.55
C LEU A 176 7.36 25.74 -13.66
N ILE A 177 6.03 25.63 -13.49
CA ILE A 177 5.08 26.08 -14.51
C ILE A 177 5.12 27.61 -14.63
N SER A 178 5.17 28.34 -13.51
CA SER A 178 5.24 29.80 -13.50
C SER A 178 6.49 30.32 -14.23
N GLU A 179 7.62 29.67 -14.00
CA GLU A 179 8.89 30.01 -14.64
C GLU A 179 8.85 29.74 -16.15
N LEU A 180 8.36 28.57 -16.57
CA LEU A 180 8.18 28.24 -17.99
C LEU A 180 7.25 29.22 -18.72
N LEU A 181 6.18 29.67 -18.05
CA LEU A 181 5.29 30.70 -18.59
C LEU A 181 5.99 32.06 -18.72
N SER A 182 6.84 32.42 -17.75
CA SER A 182 7.59 33.69 -17.74
C SER A 182 8.65 33.77 -18.85
N LEU A 183 9.31 32.65 -19.16
CA LEU A 183 10.42 32.59 -20.08
C LEU A 183 10.00 32.85 -21.54
N LYS A 184 8.71 32.67 -21.88
CA LYS A 184 8.13 32.83 -23.23
C LYS A 184 8.98 32.21 -24.36
N LYS A 185 9.79 31.19 -24.04
CA LYS A 185 10.66 30.50 -24.99
C LYS A 185 9.80 29.60 -25.89
N SER A 186 9.99 29.69 -27.19
CA SER A 186 9.18 28.97 -28.19
C SER A 186 9.77 27.60 -28.61
N GLY A 187 10.82 27.12 -27.94
CA GLY A 187 11.46 25.84 -28.28
C GLY A 187 10.54 24.64 -27.99
N SER A 188 10.57 23.63 -28.86
CA SER A 188 9.77 22.40 -28.72
C SER A 188 10.03 21.68 -27.39
N ALA A 189 11.29 21.64 -26.92
CA ALA A 189 11.65 21.06 -25.64
C ALA A 189 10.97 21.75 -24.45
N TYR A 190 10.89 23.09 -24.48
CA TYR A 190 10.21 23.88 -23.44
C TYR A 190 8.69 23.69 -23.48
N GLN A 191 8.11 23.59 -24.68
CA GLN A 191 6.69 23.30 -24.85
C GLN A 191 6.36 21.89 -24.33
N ASN A 192 7.20 20.90 -24.64
CA ASN A 192 7.04 19.53 -24.16
C ASN A 192 7.16 19.44 -22.63
N LEU A 193 8.09 20.18 -22.03
CA LEU A 193 8.20 20.29 -20.58
C LEU A 193 6.96 20.94 -19.97
N LEU A 194 6.50 22.07 -20.52
CA LEU A 194 5.29 22.73 -20.05
C LEU A 194 4.06 21.81 -20.13
N VAL A 195 3.95 21.01 -21.21
CA VAL A 195 2.90 19.99 -21.38
C VAL A 195 2.98 18.96 -20.25
N ALA A 196 4.15 18.35 -20.03
CA ALA A 196 4.35 17.35 -19.00
C ALA A 196 4.10 17.89 -17.57
N SER A 197 4.56 19.11 -17.30
CA SER A 197 4.37 19.78 -16.01
C SER A 197 2.91 20.11 -15.72
N CYS A 198 2.14 20.57 -16.72
CA CYS A 198 0.72 20.86 -16.54
C CYS A 198 -0.10 19.60 -16.21
N ILE A 199 0.12 18.53 -16.98
CA ILE A 199 -0.55 17.23 -16.76
C ILE A 199 -0.15 16.67 -15.39
N GLY A 200 1.16 16.64 -15.11
CA GLY A 200 1.72 16.13 -13.86
C GLY A 200 1.23 16.87 -12.62
N ALA A 201 1.16 18.20 -12.66
CA ALA A 201 0.68 19.01 -11.54
C ALA A 201 -0.82 18.76 -11.25
N GLY A 202 -1.63 18.63 -12.31
CA GLY A 202 -3.04 18.26 -12.18
C GLY A 202 -3.23 16.88 -11.54
N SER A 203 -2.51 15.87 -12.06
CA SER A 203 -2.56 14.51 -11.50
C SER A 203 -2.03 14.48 -10.06
N PHE A 204 -0.95 15.20 -9.74
CA PHE A 204 -0.41 15.30 -8.38
C PHE A 204 -1.42 15.89 -7.40
N LEU A 205 -2.07 17.00 -7.78
CA LEU A 205 -3.10 17.63 -6.95
C LEU A 205 -4.27 16.66 -6.70
N SER A 206 -4.74 15.98 -7.75
CA SER A 206 -5.76 14.93 -7.62
C SER A 206 -5.33 13.77 -6.71
N CYS A 207 -4.10 13.28 -6.81
CA CYS A 207 -3.55 12.24 -5.94
C CYS A 207 -3.59 12.65 -4.46
N ILE A 208 -3.17 13.88 -4.13
CA ILE A 208 -3.21 14.39 -2.76
C ILE A 208 -4.65 14.53 -2.25
N MET A 209 -5.51 15.13 -3.07
CA MET A 209 -6.85 15.53 -2.67
C MET A 209 -7.82 14.33 -2.63
N ASN A 210 -7.74 13.39 -3.57
CA ASN A 210 -8.63 12.24 -3.63
C ASN A 210 -8.44 11.26 -2.47
N LEU A 211 -7.21 11.13 -1.96
CA LEU A 211 -6.97 10.34 -0.76
C LEU A 211 -7.54 11.02 0.49
N GLY A 212 -7.85 12.32 0.44
CA GLY A 212 -8.41 13.07 1.57
C GLY A 212 -7.50 13.14 2.79
N MET A 213 -6.25 12.68 2.68
CA MET A 213 -5.32 12.48 3.79
C MET A 213 -4.55 13.74 4.17
N HIS A 214 -4.40 14.69 3.24
CA HIS A 214 -3.75 15.98 3.48
C HIS A 214 -4.73 17.11 3.27
N VAL A 215 -4.44 18.20 3.99
CA VAL A 215 -5.22 19.42 3.97
C VAL A 215 -4.34 20.50 3.36
N VAL A 216 -4.81 21.10 2.26
CA VAL A 216 -4.07 22.10 1.48
C VAL A 216 -4.76 23.44 1.62
N LYS A 217 -4.00 24.53 1.71
CA LYS A 217 -4.57 25.89 1.71
C LYS A 217 -5.32 26.14 0.40
N PHE A 218 -6.51 26.72 0.49
CA PHE A 218 -7.29 27.07 -0.70
C PHE A 218 -6.50 27.97 -1.66
N ASP A 219 -5.77 28.95 -1.14
CA ASP A 219 -4.94 29.84 -1.97
C ASP A 219 -3.90 29.09 -2.79
N ASN A 220 -3.25 28.07 -2.21
CA ASN A 220 -2.30 27.24 -2.93
C ASN A 220 -2.97 26.53 -4.12
N VAL A 221 -4.11 25.87 -3.87
CA VAL A 221 -4.92 25.20 -4.90
C VAL A 221 -5.30 26.20 -5.99
N LYS A 222 -5.82 27.36 -5.61
CA LYS A 222 -6.23 28.41 -6.54
C LYS A 222 -5.06 28.90 -7.40
N HIS A 223 -3.91 29.21 -6.80
CA HIS A 223 -2.73 29.69 -7.52
C HIS A 223 -2.24 28.69 -8.57
N LEU A 224 -2.21 27.40 -8.25
CA LEU A 224 -1.83 26.37 -9.24
C LEU A 224 -2.86 26.28 -10.37
N MET A 225 -4.15 26.29 -10.04
CA MET A 225 -5.22 26.23 -11.04
C MET A 225 -5.24 27.47 -11.94
N ASP A 226 -4.92 28.67 -11.42
CA ASP A 226 -4.78 29.90 -12.19
C ASP A 226 -3.57 29.85 -13.16
N VAL A 227 -2.46 29.25 -12.72
CA VAL A 227 -1.29 29.03 -13.58
C VAL A 227 -1.61 28.03 -14.71
N LEU A 228 -2.31 26.93 -14.41
CA LEU A 228 -2.81 26.01 -15.44
C LEU A 228 -3.80 26.67 -16.39
N ARG A 229 -4.65 27.56 -15.87
CA ARG A 229 -5.60 28.35 -16.67
C ARG A 229 -4.90 29.28 -17.65
N THR A 230 -3.79 29.87 -17.25
CA THR A 230 -3.03 30.81 -18.08
C THR A 230 -2.52 30.18 -19.37
N THR A 231 -2.25 28.87 -19.39
CA THR A 231 -1.69 28.17 -20.55
C THR A 231 -2.69 28.00 -21.69
N TYR A 232 -4.00 27.98 -21.43
CA TYR A 232 -5.03 27.85 -22.47
C TYR A 232 -5.84 29.13 -22.75
N ILE A 233 -5.70 30.16 -21.92
CA ILE A 233 -6.23 31.51 -22.20
C ILE A 233 -5.24 32.34 -23.01
N SER A 234 -3.94 32.15 -22.79
CA SER A 234 -2.90 32.86 -23.53
C SER A 234 -2.67 32.24 -24.91
N SER A 235 -2.07 32.99 -25.84
CA SER A 235 -1.79 32.55 -27.21
C SER A 235 -0.63 31.54 -27.32
N PHE A 236 -0.76 30.40 -26.63
CA PHE A 236 0.17 29.28 -26.75
C PHE A 236 -0.23 28.32 -27.90
N PRO A 237 0.70 27.46 -28.36
CA PRO A 237 0.37 26.42 -29.35
C PRO A 237 -0.72 25.46 -28.84
N PRO A 238 -1.54 24.89 -29.74
CA PRO A 238 -2.64 24.00 -29.36
C PRO A 238 -2.28 22.84 -28.40
N PRO A 239 -1.10 22.16 -28.51
CA PRO A 239 -0.72 21.13 -27.54
C PRO A 239 -0.53 21.63 -26.11
N VAL A 240 0.02 22.84 -25.95
CA VAL A 240 0.20 23.48 -24.63
C VAL A 240 -1.15 23.86 -24.04
N CYS A 241 -2.05 24.43 -24.86
CA CYS A 241 -3.42 24.73 -24.44
C CYS A 241 -4.15 23.46 -23.98
N PHE A 242 -4.00 22.36 -24.72
CA PHE A 242 -4.60 21.08 -24.34
C PHE A 242 -4.05 20.57 -23.01
N ALA A 243 -2.72 20.64 -22.81
CA ALA A 243 -2.11 20.21 -21.56
C ALA A 243 -2.57 21.03 -20.34
N GLY A 244 -2.82 22.33 -20.52
CA GLY A 244 -3.46 23.17 -19.51
C GLY A 244 -4.85 22.69 -19.12
N MET A 245 -5.69 22.41 -20.13
CA MET A 245 -7.03 21.86 -19.92
C MET A 245 -6.97 20.48 -19.26
N LEU A 246 -6.06 19.60 -19.69
CA LEU A 246 -5.80 18.30 -19.07
C LEU A 246 -5.37 18.43 -17.61
N GLY A 247 -4.46 19.34 -17.30
CA GLY A 247 -4.06 19.62 -15.91
C GLY A 247 -5.24 20.02 -15.04
N VAL A 248 -6.13 20.89 -15.53
CA VAL A 248 -7.34 21.30 -14.80
C VAL A 248 -8.29 20.12 -14.58
N VAL A 249 -8.63 19.35 -15.62
CA VAL A 249 -9.55 18.21 -15.45
C VAL A 249 -8.93 17.07 -14.65
N ASN A 250 -7.60 16.90 -14.70
CA ASN A 250 -6.89 15.94 -13.85
C ASN A 250 -6.94 16.36 -12.40
N ALA A 251 -6.75 17.64 -12.07
CA ALA A 251 -6.94 18.17 -10.72
C ALA A 251 -8.37 17.91 -10.18
N PHE A 252 -9.36 17.89 -11.06
CA PHE A 252 -10.73 17.50 -10.76
C PHE A 252 -10.96 15.98 -10.66
N GLY A 253 -9.94 15.16 -10.90
CA GLY A 253 -9.99 13.71 -10.75
C GLY A 253 -10.28 12.93 -12.04
N ALA A 254 -10.20 13.56 -13.22
CA ALA A 254 -10.50 12.90 -14.49
C ALA A 254 -9.47 11.81 -14.89
N GLY A 255 -8.21 11.93 -14.44
CA GLY A 255 -7.14 10.99 -14.78
C GLY A 255 -6.81 10.93 -16.28
N ALA A 256 -7.06 12.00 -17.02
CA ALA A 256 -6.83 12.08 -18.45
C ALA A 256 -5.33 12.10 -18.75
N GLY A 257 -4.85 11.13 -19.52
CA GLY A 257 -3.42 10.96 -19.80
C GLY A 257 -2.66 10.19 -18.71
N ASP A 258 -3.32 9.81 -17.60
CA ASP A 258 -2.78 8.82 -16.69
C ASP A 258 -2.91 7.44 -17.36
N LEU A 259 -1.77 6.84 -17.71
CA LEU A 259 -1.70 5.46 -18.24
C LEU A 259 -2.01 4.40 -17.17
N ILE A 260 -2.25 4.84 -15.94
CA ILE A 260 -2.48 4.01 -14.78
C ILE A 260 -3.90 4.28 -14.33
N GLN A 261 -4.77 3.29 -14.51
CA GLN A 261 -6.07 3.29 -13.86
C GLN A 261 -5.89 3.07 -12.36
N MET A 262 -5.45 4.10 -11.64
CA MET A 262 -5.88 4.21 -10.25
C MET A 262 -7.33 4.66 -10.35
N TYR A 263 -8.27 3.74 -10.14
CA TYR A 263 -9.63 4.12 -9.80
C TYR A 263 -9.60 4.51 -8.31
N PRO A 264 -9.60 5.79 -7.90
CA PRO A 264 -10.26 6.09 -6.66
C PRO A 264 -11.71 5.61 -6.83
N GLN A 265 -12.16 4.73 -5.96
CA GLN A 265 -13.60 4.52 -5.83
C GLN A 265 -14.25 5.87 -5.50
N ALA A 266 -15.49 6.03 -5.94
CA ALA A 266 -16.30 7.18 -5.59
C ALA A 266 -16.35 7.28 -4.07
N THR A 267 -15.63 8.25 -3.52
CA THR A 267 -15.83 8.65 -2.13
C THR A 267 -17.14 9.41 -2.12
N ASN A 268 -18.15 8.83 -1.46
CA ASN A 268 -19.42 9.49 -1.19
C ASN A 268 -19.16 10.69 -0.26
N PHE A 269 -18.76 11.81 -0.85
CA PHE A 269 -18.70 13.10 -0.18
C PHE A 269 -20.12 13.62 -0.02
N GLN A 270 -20.83 13.13 0.99
CA GLN A 270 -22.00 13.81 1.54
C GLN A 270 -21.65 14.32 2.93
N ILE A 271 -20.88 15.40 2.99
CA ILE A 271 -20.83 16.21 4.20
C ILE A 271 -21.05 17.66 3.78
N ASN A 272 -22.27 18.14 4.04
CA ASN A 272 -22.56 19.56 4.17
C ASN A 272 -21.83 20.07 5.43
N CYS A 273 -20.54 20.37 5.33
CA CYS A 273 -19.82 21.12 6.35
C CYS A 273 -19.30 22.42 5.75
N GLU A 274 -20.01 23.49 6.12
CA GLU A 274 -19.68 24.93 6.17
C GLU A 274 -18.81 25.58 5.08
N GLN A 275 -19.34 26.70 4.58
CA GLN A 275 -18.95 27.45 3.38
C GLN A 275 -17.63 28.24 3.47
N GLU A 276 -16.86 28.21 4.57
CA GLU A 276 -15.68 29.07 4.71
C GLU A 276 -14.50 28.39 5.43
N SER A 277 -13.99 27.28 4.87
CA SER A 277 -12.67 26.79 5.26
C SER A 277 -11.58 27.41 4.39
N SER A 278 -10.55 28.03 5.00
CA SER A 278 -9.32 28.47 4.31
C SER A 278 -8.48 27.30 3.76
N PHE A 279 -8.94 26.08 4.00
CA PHE A 279 -8.32 24.83 3.63
C PHE A 279 -9.29 23.93 2.87
N VAL A 280 -8.75 23.12 1.98
CA VAL A 280 -9.48 22.13 1.20
C VAL A 280 -9.05 20.75 1.67
N SER A 281 -10.01 19.88 1.97
CA SER A 281 -9.79 18.48 2.30
C SER A 281 -10.71 17.61 1.44
N GLY A 282 -10.14 16.80 0.55
CA GLY A 282 -10.91 15.97 -0.38
C GLY A 282 -10.93 16.48 -1.83
N PRO A 283 -11.55 15.75 -2.76
CA PRO A 283 -11.56 16.08 -4.17
C PRO A 283 -12.14 17.48 -4.43
N ILE A 284 -11.52 18.22 -5.35
CA ILE A 284 -11.84 19.64 -5.61
C ILE A 284 -13.29 19.82 -6.08
N LEU A 285 -13.81 18.90 -6.89
CA LEU A 285 -15.19 18.99 -7.40
C LEU A 285 -16.26 18.89 -6.31
N TYR A 286 -15.99 18.14 -5.25
CA TYR A 286 -16.95 17.92 -4.16
C TYR A 286 -16.74 18.89 -2.99
N SER A 287 -15.74 19.78 -3.08
CA SER A 287 -15.45 20.77 -2.06
C SER A 287 -16.30 22.03 -2.25
N PRO A 288 -17.13 22.42 -1.25
CA PRO A 288 -17.91 23.66 -1.31
C PRO A 288 -17.03 24.90 -1.51
N ALA A 289 -15.86 24.95 -0.86
CA ALA A 289 -14.92 26.06 -1.00
C ALA A 289 -14.39 26.24 -2.44
N CYS A 290 -14.40 25.17 -3.25
CA CYS A 290 -13.91 25.19 -4.62
C CYS A 290 -15.02 25.29 -5.67
N GLU A 291 -16.29 25.36 -5.29
CA GLU A 291 -17.44 25.34 -6.21
C GLU A 291 -17.36 26.45 -7.27
N THR A 292 -17.03 27.68 -6.84
CA THR A 292 -16.92 28.83 -7.75
C THR A 292 -15.76 28.68 -8.73
N LEU A 293 -14.61 28.20 -8.24
CA LEU A 293 -13.41 27.95 -9.03
C LEU A 293 -13.64 26.85 -10.08
N SER A 294 -14.19 25.71 -9.65
CA SER A 294 -14.46 24.56 -10.52
C SER A 294 -15.51 24.91 -11.58
N THR A 295 -16.60 25.56 -11.18
CA THR A 295 -17.66 25.99 -12.10
C THR A 295 -17.14 26.97 -13.14
N SER A 296 -16.30 27.95 -12.76
CA SER A 296 -15.71 28.91 -13.71
C SER A 296 -14.88 28.19 -14.76
N MET A 297 -13.96 27.31 -14.36
CA MET A 297 -13.04 26.63 -15.27
C MET A 297 -13.76 25.66 -16.22
N VAL A 298 -14.75 24.91 -15.73
CA VAL A 298 -15.58 24.03 -16.58
C VAL A 298 -16.36 24.85 -17.59
N ARG A 299 -16.97 25.97 -17.18
CA ARG A 299 -17.69 26.87 -18.10
C ARG A 299 -16.76 27.46 -19.16
N GLU A 300 -15.56 27.87 -18.78
CA GLU A 300 -14.57 28.42 -19.70
C GLU A 300 -14.15 27.39 -20.75
N MET A 301 -13.78 26.17 -20.34
CA MET A 301 -13.46 25.09 -21.28
C MET A 301 -14.66 24.75 -22.18
N PHE A 302 -15.89 24.79 -21.66
CA PHE A 302 -17.10 24.57 -22.44
C PHE A 302 -17.30 25.67 -23.51
N LEU A 303 -17.07 26.93 -23.16
CA LEU A 303 -17.13 28.04 -24.11
C LEU A 303 -16.05 27.89 -25.20
N ILE A 304 -14.84 27.48 -24.84
CA ILE A 304 -13.77 27.20 -25.83
C ILE A 304 -14.19 26.05 -26.76
N ALA A 305 -14.74 24.96 -26.23
CA ALA A 305 -15.22 23.81 -27.02
C ALA A 305 -16.39 24.17 -27.96
N LYS A 306 -17.15 25.22 -27.64
CA LYS A 306 -18.28 25.68 -28.45
C LYS A 306 -17.89 26.72 -29.49
N ASP A 307 -17.22 27.78 -29.04
CA ASP A 307 -17.10 29.06 -29.74
C ASP A 307 -15.68 29.34 -30.28
N SER A 308 -14.68 28.49 -29.99
CA SER A 308 -13.32 28.67 -30.52
C SER A 308 -13.27 28.64 -32.05
N LYS A 309 -12.53 29.60 -32.63
CA LYS A 309 -12.24 29.66 -34.07
C LYS A 309 -11.18 28.63 -34.50
N ASP A 310 -10.27 28.28 -33.59
CA ASP A 310 -9.28 27.24 -33.82
C ASP A 310 -9.92 25.86 -33.58
N GLN A 311 -10.02 25.06 -34.63
CA GLN A 311 -10.63 23.74 -34.61
C GLN A 311 -9.87 22.74 -33.73
N GLN A 312 -8.54 22.85 -33.65
CA GLN A 312 -7.73 21.97 -32.79
C GLN A 312 -8.01 22.26 -31.32
N ILE A 313 -7.96 23.54 -30.93
CA ILE A 313 -8.25 23.97 -29.55
C ILE A 313 -9.70 23.63 -29.18
N LYS A 314 -10.64 23.80 -30.13
CA LYS A 314 -12.04 23.43 -29.96
C LYS A 314 -12.19 21.94 -29.64
N ASN A 315 -11.53 21.07 -30.41
CA ASN A 315 -11.54 19.64 -30.18
C ASN A 315 -10.90 19.31 -28.82
N TYR A 316 -9.71 19.84 -28.52
CA TYR A 316 -9.01 19.58 -27.26
C TYR A 316 -9.84 19.93 -26.02
N ALA A 317 -10.54 21.06 -26.04
CA ALA A 317 -11.47 21.42 -24.97
C ALA A 317 -12.63 20.40 -24.84
N ALA A 318 -13.19 19.94 -25.96
CA ALA A 318 -14.22 18.90 -25.96
C ALA A 318 -13.70 17.56 -25.40
N TRP A 319 -12.46 17.17 -25.72
CA TRP A 319 -11.82 15.96 -25.18
C TRP A 319 -11.61 16.08 -23.66
N ALA A 320 -11.07 17.20 -23.17
CA ALA A 320 -10.87 17.43 -21.73
C ALA A 320 -12.20 17.31 -20.95
N LEU A 321 -13.27 17.94 -21.44
CA LEU A 321 -14.60 17.84 -20.84
C LEU A 321 -15.19 16.43 -20.93
N SER A 322 -14.89 15.69 -22.00
CA SER A 322 -15.34 14.30 -22.14
C SER A 322 -14.67 13.39 -21.13
N PHE A 323 -13.36 13.54 -20.88
CA PHE A 323 -12.68 12.79 -19.82
C PHE A 323 -13.28 13.08 -18.44
N LEU A 324 -13.51 14.35 -18.13
CA LEU A 324 -14.16 14.76 -16.88
C LEU A 324 -15.56 14.15 -16.72
N ARG A 325 -16.36 14.19 -17.80
CA ARG A 325 -17.71 13.62 -17.83
C ARG A 325 -17.69 12.11 -17.68
N CYS A 326 -16.80 11.40 -18.38
CA CYS A 326 -16.66 9.94 -18.28
C CYS A 326 -16.36 9.52 -16.84
N ARG A 327 -15.50 10.26 -16.14
CA ARG A 327 -15.20 10.00 -14.75
C ARG A 327 -16.43 10.16 -13.85
N TRP A 328 -17.15 11.26 -14.00
CA TRP A 328 -18.37 11.54 -13.23
C TRP A 328 -19.46 10.46 -13.48
N TRP A 329 -19.68 10.08 -14.72
CA TRP A 329 -20.64 9.02 -15.03
C TRP A 329 -20.22 7.64 -14.53
N SER A 330 -18.91 7.36 -14.45
CA SER A 330 -18.41 6.09 -13.90
C SER A 330 -18.74 5.91 -12.41
N SER A 331 -18.74 6.99 -11.63
CA SER A 331 -19.16 6.95 -10.21
C SER A 331 -20.65 6.69 -10.07
N GLU A 332 -21.50 7.36 -10.85
CA GLU A 332 -22.96 7.17 -10.80
C GLU A 332 -23.39 5.75 -11.21
N PHE A 333 -22.69 5.14 -12.17
CA PHE A 333 -22.96 3.75 -12.57
C PHE A 333 -22.53 2.73 -11.51
N GLN A 334 -21.42 2.95 -10.78
CA GLN A 334 -21.03 2.06 -9.68
C GLN A 334 -22.03 2.11 -8.52
N ASP A 335 -22.60 3.27 -8.22
CA ASP A 335 -23.69 3.42 -7.24
C ASP A 335 -24.98 2.71 -7.70
N MET A 336 -25.26 2.72 -9.01
CA MET A 336 -26.42 2.04 -9.59
C MET A 336 -26.26 0.50 -9.66
N ILE A 337 -25.04 0.00 -9.88
CA ILE A 337 -24.76 -1.46 -9.94
C ILE A 337 -24.68 -2.04 -8.51
N SER A 338 -24.06 -1.34 -7.57
CA SER A 338 -24.01 -1.75 -6.16
C SER A 338 -25.39 -1.77 -5.48
N SER A 339 -26.30 -0.91 -5.91
CA SER A 339 -27.71 -0.94 -5.47
C SER A 339 -28.53 -2.08 -6.09
N GLN A 340 -28.11 -2.66 -7.22
CA GLN A 340 -28.79 -3.81 -7.84
C GLN A 340 -28.29 -5.17 -7.32
N SER A 341 -27.00 -5.31 -7.00
CA SER A 341 -26.43 -6.52 -6.37
C SER A 341 -26.77 -6.66 -4.88
N SER A 342 -27.27 -5.59 -4.25
CA SER A 342 -27.78 -5.56 -2.87
C SER A 342 -29.31 -5.72 -2.77
N SER A 343 -29.95 -6.34 -3.76
CA SER A 343 -31.40 -6.62 -3.75
C SER A 343 -31.85 -7.71 -2.76
N LEU A 344 -30.93 -8.25 -1.94
CA LEU A 344 -31.24 -9.08 -0.77
C LEU A 344 -31.05 -8.35 0.57
N SER A 345 -30.67 -7.08 0.58
CA SER A 345 -30.53 -6.27 1.81
C SER A 345 -30.94 -4.80 1.67
N SER A 346 -31.67 -4.42 0.62
CA SER A 346 -32.15 -3.06 0.36
C SER A 346 -33.34 -2.62 1.24
N ASN A 347 -33.24 -2.88 2.54
CA ASN A 347 -33.95 -2.12 3.58
C ASN A 347 -33.01 -1.11 4.27
N SER A 348 -32.02 -0.55 3.55
CA SER A 348 -31.39 0.71 3.96
C SER A 348 -32.29 1.86 3.56
N SER A 349 -33.45 1.97 4.21
CA SER A 349 -34.02 3.29 4.48
C SER A 349 -32.84 4.15 4.96
N ALA A 350 -32.54 5.26 4.28
CA ALA A 350 -31.63 6.28 4.78
C ALA A 350 -32.20 6.77 6.12
N GLN A 351 -31.89 6.03 7.18
CA GLN A 351 -32.29 6.35 8.55
C GLN A 351 -31.34 7.44 8.96
N THR A 352 -31.85 8.66 8.86
CA THR A 352 -31.27 9.89 9.39
C THR A 352 -30.79 9.61 10.82
N PHE A 353 -29.48 9.70 11.04
CA PHE A 353 -28.95 9.83 12.38
C PHE A 353 -29.53 11.12 12.97
N ASP A 354 -30.01 11.06 14.21
CA ASP A 354 -30.37 12.26 14.95
C ASP A 354 -29.12 13.15 15.08
N GLU A 355 -29.19 14.40 14.63
CA GLU A 355 -28.07 15.36 14.71
C GLU A 355 -27.61 15.56 16.16
N ASP A 356 -28.49 15.30 17.13
CA ASP A 356 -28.17 15.38 18.55
C ASP A 356 -27.54 14.12 19.15
N SER A 357 -27.46 13.02 18.39
CA SER A 357 -26.85 11.77 18.84
C SER A 357 -25.37 11.95 19.18
N LEU A 358 -24.96 11.42 20.34
CA LEU A 358 -23.55 11.37 20.74
C LEU A 358 -22.69 10.63 19.71
N VAL A 359 -23.22 9.59 19.06
CA VAL A 359 -22.50 8.86 17.99
C VAL A 359 -22.23 9.80 16.82
N TRP A 360 -23.24 10.54 16.36
CA TRP A 360 -23.10 11.49 15.27
C TRP A 360 -22.08 12.59 15.60
N LYS A 361 -22.18 13.21 16.78
CA LYS A 361 -21.26 14.26 17.24
C LYS A 361 -19.82 13.76 17.36
N LEU A 362 -19.60 12.54 17.87
CA LEU A 362 -18.27 11.93 17.94
C LEU A 362 -17.71 11.59 16.55
N CYS A 363 -18.55 11.10 15.63
CA CYS A 363 -18.15 10.80 14.27
C CYS A 363 -17.78 12.07 13.47
N LEU A 364 -18.56 13.15 13.63
CA LEU A 364 -18.22 14.46 13.05
C LEU A 364 -16.91 15.01 13.64
N TRP A 365 -16.76 14.94 14.96
CA TRP A 365 -15.52 15.33 15.62
C TRP A 365 -14.31 14.56 15.07
N LEU A 366 -14.42 13.22 14.90
CA LEU A 366 -13.40 12.38 14.25
C LEU A 366 -13.08 12.79 12.82
N SER A 367 -14.08 13.24 12.04
CA SER A 367 -13.87 13.74 10.68
C SER A 367 -13.01 15.01 10.65
N ASP A 368 -13.10 15.83 11.69
CA ASP A 368 -12.38 17.10 11.83
C ASP A 368 -11.03 16.96 12.53
N VAL A 369 -10.79 15.84 13.22
CA VAL A 369 -9.48 15.51 13.78
C VAL A 369 -8.44 15.52 12.67
N ASN A 370 -7.42 16.36 12.85
CA ASN A 370 -6.33 16.67 11.91
C ASN A 370 -6.63 17.67 10.78
N LYS A 371 -7.83 18.27 10.68
CA LYS A 371 -8.09 19.38 9.73
C LYS A 371 -7.51 20.72 10.21
N ASN A 372 -7.48 20.92 11.52
CA ASN A 372 -7.00 22.14 12.14
C ASN A 372 -5.49 22.06 12.39
N LYS A 373 -4.67 22.52 11.42
CA LYS A 373 -3.23 22.78 11.62
C LYS A 373 -2.95 23.86 12.71
N ALA A 374 -3.98 24.44 13.33
CA ALA A 374 -3.86 25.46 14.36
C ALA A 374 -3.89 24.86 15.78
N ARG A 375 -2.69 24.68 16.33
CA ARG A 375 -2.28 24.92 17.73
C ARG A 375 -2.65 23.97 18.89
N GLU A 376 -3.53 22.98 18.74
CA GLU A 376 -3.71 21.96 19.80
C GLU A 376 -3.44 20.55 19.28
N VAL A 377 -2.30 19.99 19.66
CA VAL A 377 -1.97 18.57 19.46
C VAL A 377 -2.94 17.77 20.32
N MET A 378 -4.03 17.27 19.72
CA MET A 378 -5.02 16.51 20.45
C MET A 378 -4.45 15.19 20.95
N ASP A 379 -4.75 14.79 22.19
CA ASP A 379 -4.18 13.59 22.76
C ASP A 379 -4.67 12.32 22.04
N ALA A 380 -3.72 11.50 21.56
CA ALA A 380 -3.99 10.24 20.87
C ALA A 380 -4.85 9.28 21.72
N THR A 381 -4.76 9.40 23.05
CA THR A 381 -5.59 8.63 23.99
C THR A 381 -7.08 8.93 23.86
N THR A 382 -7.44 10.18 23.57
CA THR A 382 -8.84 10.60 23.42
C THR A 382 -9.42 10.05 22.13
N VAL A 383 -8.66 10.13 21.03
CA VAL A 383 -9.05 9.54 19.75
C VAL A 383 -9.22 8.02 19.89
N ALA A 384 -8.30 7.35 20.57
CA ALA A 384 -8.37 5.90 20.84
C ALA A 384 -9.62 5.53 21.68
N ALA A 385 -9.93 6.31 22.72
CA ALA A 385 -11.12 6.10 23.55
C ALA A 385 -12.42 6.26 22.74
N VAL A 386 -12.49 7.27 21.85
CA VAL A 386 -13.64 7.48 20.98
C VAL A 386 -13.80 6.32 20.00
N LEU A 387 -12.72 5.85 19.36
CA LEU A 387 -12.77 4.67 18.48
C LEU A 387 -13.23 3.41 19.23
N ARG A 388 -12.77 3.21 20.46
CA ARG A 388 -13.22 2.10 21.32
C ARG A 388 -14.71 2.18 21.63
N TRP A 389 -15.24 3.38 21.85
CA TRP A 389 -16.68 3.58 22.07
C TRP A 389 -17.49 3.36 20.80
N LEU A 390 -17.04 3.90 19.67
CA LEU A 390 -17.70 3.71 18.37
C LEU A 390 -17.62 2.26 17.89
N SER A 391 -16.61 1.49 18.30
CA SER A 391 -16.55 0.04 18.07
C SER A 391 -17.73 -0.70 18.71
N LYS A 392 -18.33 -0.16 19.76
CA LYS A 392 -19.52 -0.74 20.41
C LYS A 392 -20.83 -0.23 19.80
N ALA A 393 -20.78 0.77 18.92
CA ALA A 393 -21.97 1.26 18.25
C ALA A 393 -22.47 0.22 17.25
N PRO A 394 -23.78 -0.04 17.17
CA PRO A 394 -24.32 -1.05 16.27
C PRO A 394 -24.29 -0.61 14.79
N ARG A 395 -24.18 0.70 14.54
CA ARG A 395 -24.20 1.31 13.21
C ARG A 395 -23.34 2.56 13.20
N LEU A 396 -22.83 2.90 12.02
CA LEU A 396 -22.06 4.12 11.78
C LEU A 396 -22.75 5.01 10.75
N PRO A 397 -22.59 6.34 10.86
CA PRO A 397 -23.04 7.27 9.83
C PRO A 397 -22.31 7.07 8.50
N PRO A 398 -22.91 7.51 7.37
CA PRO A 398 -22.30 7.43 6.05
C PRO A 398 -21.22 8.52 5.88
N LEU A 399 -20.11 8.36 6.59
CA LEU A 399 -18.93 9.21 6.44
C LEU A 399 -17.87 8.51 5.58
N ASP A 400 -16.88 9.27 5.12
CA ASP A 400 -15.70 8.73 4.44
C ASP A 400 -14.75 8.07 5.45
N TRP A 401 -15.20 6.94 5.97
CA TRP A 401 -14.54 6.16 7.01
C TRP A 401 -13.15 5.67 6.60
N GLY A 402 -12.94 5.38 5.31
CA GLY A 402 -11.64 4.99 4.79
C GLY A 402 -10.60 6.11 4.96
N VAL A 403 -11.00 7.36 4.71
CA VAL A 403 -10.12 8.52 4.92
C VAL A 403 -9.92 8.81 6.40
N ILE A 404 -11.00 8.79 7.21
CA ILE A 404 -10.92 9.06 8.65
C ILE A 404 -9.93 8.11 9.33
N ILE A 405 -10.09 6.80 9.12
CA ILE A 405 -9.23 5.81 9.77
C ILE A 405 -7.79 5.86 9.27
N ARG A 406 -7.56 6.06 7.97
CA ARG A 406 -6.19 6.23 7.47
C ARG A 406 -5.54 7.48 8.08
N ARG A 407 -6.28 8.58 8.31
CA ARG A 407 -5.75 9.77 9.03
C ARG A 407 -5.40 9.45 10.47
N CYS A 408 -6.25 8.70 11.18
CA CYS A 408 -5.95 8.26 12.55
C CYS A 408 -4.72 7.34 12.60
N MET A 409 -4.54 6.48 11.60
CA MET A 409 -3.37 5.58 11.48
C MET A 409 -2.05 6.33 11.22
N ARG A 410 -2.12 7.50 10.58
CA ARG A 410 -0.96 8.37 10.28
C ARG A 410 -0.71 9.48 11.31
N TYR A 411 -1.38 9.42 12.46
CA TYR A 411 -1.19 10.43 13.50
C TYR A 411 0.31 10.56 13.83
N ASP A 412 0.91 11.71 13.50
CA ASP A 412 2.37 11.88 13.47
C ASP A 412 2.92 12.26 14.86
N PRO A 413 3.87 11.48 15.42
CA PRO A 413 4.54 11.80 16.68
C PRO A 413 5.54 12.97 16.61
N GLN A 414 5.71 13.68 15.49
CA GLN A 414 6.64 14.82 15.35
C GLN A 414 6.45 15.99 16.34
N LEU A 415 5.51 15.91 17.30
CA LEU A 415 5.37 16.82 18.43
C LEU A 415 5.63 16.21 19.82
N SER A 416 6.20 15.00 19.96
CA SER A 416 6.56 14.53 21.32
C SER A 416 7.68 13.51 21.42
N ALA A 417 8.68 13.86 22.23
CA ALA A 417 9.85 13.05 22.53
C ALA A 417 9.61 11.99 23.63
N GLU A 418 8.44 11.96 24.26
CA GLU A 418 8.19 11.14 25.46
C GLU A 418 7.75 9.70 25.15
N ALA A 419 8.42 8.73 25.80
CA ALA A 419 8.12 7.29 25.71
C ALA A 419 6.66 6.92 26.06
N HIS A 420 6.00 7.69 26.94
CA HIS A 420 4.60 7.47 27.32
C HIS A 420 3.63 7.69 26.14
N LYS A 421 3.96 8.59 25.22
CA LYS A 421 3.14 8.87 24.04
C LYS A 421 3.34 7.84 22.93
N ARG A 422 4.49 7.15 22.87
CA ARG A 422 4.67 6.01 21.94
C ARG A 422 3.73 4.85 22.27
N TYR A 423 3.58 4.51 23.55
CA TYR A 423 2.61 3.49 23.98
C TYR A 423 1.16 3.89 23.64
N CYS A 424 0.81 5.16 23.85
CA CYS A 424 -0.52 5.68 23.50
C CYS A 424 -0.78 5.67 21.97
N LEU A 425 0.25 5.89 21.15
CA LEU A 425 0.15 5.86 19.70
C LEU A 425 -0.02 4.43 19.15
N THR A 426 0.74 3.47 19.70
CA THR A 426 0.54 2.05 19.40
C THR A 426 -0.89 1.62 19.72
N SER A 427 -1.42 2.06 20.86
CA SER A 427 -2.82 1.82 21.22
C SER A 427 -3.80 2.46 20.23
N LEU A 428 -3.54 3.66 19.71
CA LEU A 428 -4.44 4.30 18.73
C LEU A 428 -4.51 3.49 17.42
N ARG A 429 -3.38 3.02 16.89
CA ARG A 429 -3.36 2.25 15.64
C ARG A 429 -4.03 0.89 15.80
N GLU A 430 -3.86 0.23 16.94
CA GLU A 430 -4.58 -1.00 17.29
C GLU A 430 -6.09 -0.75 17.38
N GLU A 431 -6.52 0.34 18.03
CA GLU A 431 -7.95 0.70 18.09
C GLU A 431 -8.54 1.04 16.73
N CYS A 432 -7.77 1.67 15.83
CA CYS A 432 -8.18 1.89 14.44
C CYS A 432 -8.45 0.57 13.70
N LEU A 433 -7.57 -0.41 13.91
CA LEU A 433 -7.69 -1.73 13.29
C LEU A 433 -8.84 -2.54 13.90
N HIS A 434 -8.97 -2.53 15.23
CA HIS A 434 -10.10 -3.12 15.93
C HIS A 434 -11.44 -2.56 15.44
N PHE A 435 -11.56 -1.23 15.41
CA PHE A 435 -12.74 -0.54 14.92
C PHE A 435 -13.06 -0.92 13.47
N SER A 436 -12.05 -0.96 12.60
CA SER A 436 -12.22 -1.36 11.21
C SER A 436 -12.73 -2.80 11.09
N LEU A 437 -12.16 -3.76 11.84
CA LEU A 437 -12.59 -5.16 11.83
C LEU A 437 -14.04 -5.34 12.30
N VAL A 438 -14.46 -4.64 13.36
CA VAL A 438 -15.82 -4.76 13.89
C VAL A 438 -16.88 -4.29 12.88
N HIS A 439 -16.56 -3.27 12.09
CA HIS A 439 -17.50 -2.61 11.17
C HIS A 439 -17.34 -3.03 9.70
N ALA A 440 -16.31 -3.82 9.35
CA ALA A 440 -15.97 -4.17 7.96
C ALA A 440 -17.06 -4.96 7.20
N ASN A 441 -17.93 -5.68 7.91
CA ASN A 441 -19.03 -6.44 7.28
C ASN A 441 -20.10 -5.57 6.60
N TYR A 442 -20.21 -4.29 6.99
CA TYR A 442 -21.23 -3.36 6.47
C TYR A 442 -20.65 -2.04 5.99
N VAL A 443 -19.39 -1.73 6.29
CA VAL A 443 -18.70 -0.54 5.79
C VAL A 443 -17.60 -0.96 4.81
N SER A 444 -17.89 -0.88 3.50
CA SER A 444 -16.97 -1.30 2.44
C SER A 444 -15.56 -0.69 2.53
N PRO A 445 -15.38 0.61 2.86
CA PRO A 445 -14.05 1.18 3.05
C PRO A 445 -13.19 0.48 4.12
N PHE A 446 -13.79 -0.07 5.19
CA PHE A 446 -13.04 -0.82 6.20
C PHE A 446 -12.64 -2.21 5.73
N LEU A 447 -13.50 -2.91 4.99
CA LEU A 447 -13.14 -4.19 4.38
C LEU A 447 -11.92 -4.03 3.46
N GLN A 448 -11.92 -3.01 2.61
CA GLN A 448 -10.77 -2.73 1.73
C GLN A 448 -9.52 -2.35 2.51
N PHE A 449 -9.67 -1.54 3.56
CA PHE A 449 -8.55 -1.17 4.42
C PHE A 449 -7.93 -2.38 5.12
N VAL A 450 -8.76 -3.30 5.66
CA VAL A 450 -8.28 -4.54 6.27
C VAL A 450 -7.63 -5.44 5.21
N ASP A 451 -8.22 -5.57 4.02
CA ASP A 451 -7.65 -6.34 2.91
C ASP A 451 -6.28 -5.80 2.46
N GLU A 452 -6.14 -4.47 2.35
CA GLU A 452 -4.87 -3.80 2.09
C GLU A 452 -3.81 -4.15 3.15
N LEU A 453 -4.16 -4.13 4.44
CA LEU A 453 -3.24 -4.45 5.54
C LEU A 453 -2.89 -5.95 5.61
N SER A 454 -3.81 -6.82 5.18
CA SER A 454 -3.63 -8.27 5.12
C SER A 454 -2.94 -8.77 3.86
N ASP A 455 -2.65 -7.91 2.88
CA ASP A 455 -1.78 -8.27 1.76
C ASP A 455 -0.35 -8.50 2.26
N LEU A 456 0.31 -9.57 1.78
CA LEU A 456 1.64 -9.98 2.24
C LEU A 456 2.67 -8.84 2.16
N SER A 457 2.65 -8.06 1.08
CA SER A 457 3.60 -6.97 0.88
C SER A 457 3.41 -5.86 1.90
N ARG A 458 2.15 -5.58 2.26
CA ARG A 458 1.79 -4.59 3.27
C ARG A 458 2.04 -5.09 4.68
N PHE A 459 1.62 -6.31 4.99
CA PHE A 459 1.82 -6.96 6.28
C PHE A 459 3.30 -6.92 6.71
N ARG A 460 4.22 -7.18 5.79
CA ARG A 460 5.69 -7.08 6.01
C ARG A 460 6.16 -5.71 6.50
N THR A 461 5.49 -4.64 6.06
CA THR A 461 5.84 -3.25 6.43
C THR A 461 5.19 -2.77 7.72
N LEU A 462 4.23 -3.51 8.27
CA LEU A 462 3.54 -3.11 9.48
C LEU A 462 4.44 -3.18 10.71
N GLU A 463 4.14 -2.34 11.69
CA GLU A 463 4.72 -2.45 13.02
C GLU A 463 4.40 -3.83 13.62
N LEU A 464 5.33 -4.40 14.39
CA LEU A 464 5.18 -5.73 14.97
C LEU A 464 3.88 -5.88 15.78
N ASN A 465 3.45 -4.83 16.47
CA ASN A 465 2.23 -4.83 17.27
C ASN A 465 0.97 -5.00 16.41
N LEU A 466 0.93 -4.35 15.24
CA LEU A 466 -0.16 -4.50 14.28
C LEU A 466 -0.13 -5.86 13.58
N GLN A 467 1.06 -6.39 13.30
CA GLN A 467 1.21 -7.77 12.80
C GLN A 467 0.65 -8.77 13.81
N MET A 468 1.03 -8.65 15.10
CA MET A 468 0.52 -9.47 16.20
C MET A 468 -1.01 -9.35 16.32
N PHE A 469 -1.54 -8.14 16.26
CA PHE A 469 -2.97 -7.89 16.34
C PHE A 469 -3.76 -8.56 15.21
N LEU A 470 -3.28 -8.47 13.96
CA LEU A 470 -3.93 -9.10 12.80
C LEU A 470 -3.96 -10.62 12.91
N VAL A 471 -2.83 -11.24 13.29
CA VAL A 471 -2.76 -12.72 13.41
C VAL A 471 -3.55 -13.23 14.61
N GLU A 472 -3.67 -12.46 15.69
CA GLU A 472 -4.53 -12.78 16.84
C GLU A 472 -6.02 -12.72 16.48
N HIS A 473 -6.44 -11.70 15.73
CA HIS A 473 -7.83 -11.49 15.32
C HIS A 473 -8.19 -12.15 13.98
N LEU A 474 -7.45 -13.19 13.59
CA LEU A 474 -7.63 -13.88 12.31
C LEU A 474 -9.05 -14.41 12.12
N LEU A 475 -9.71 -14.86 13.20
CA LEU A 475 -11.11 -15.29 13.16
C LEU A 475 -12.06 -14.19 12.66
N ASN A 476 -11.82 -12.93 13.04
CA ASN A 476 -12.65 -11.81 12.57
C ASN A 476 -12.44 -11.59 11.07
N ILE A 477 -11.20 -11.72 10.59
CA ILE A 477 -10.87 -11.66 9.16
C ILE A 477 -11.56 -12.80 8.39
N CYS A 478 -11.54 -14.02 8.93
CA CYS A 478 -12.26 -15.17 8.38
C CYS A 478 -13.77 -14.94 8.22
N LYS A 479 -14.39 -14.13 9.08
CA LYS A 479 -15.82 -13.80 8.99
C LYS A 479 -16.15 -12.76 7.89
N ILE A 480 -15.16 -12.00 7.43
CA ILE A 480 -15.36 -10.86 6.52
C ILE A 480 -14.91 -11.20 5.08
N PHE A 481 -13.83 -11.97 4.91
CA PHE A 481 -13.25 -12.26 3.60
C PHE A 481 -13.95 -13.40 2.87
N SER A 482 -13.88 -13.39 1.54
CA SER A 482 -14.33 -14.51 0.71
C SER A 482 -13.40 -15.72 0.83
N GLY A 483 -13.91 -16.92 0.59
CA GLY A 483 -13.13 -18.16 0.69
C GLY A 483 -11.83 -18.16 -0.14
N GLN A 484 -11.87 -17.66 -1.38
CA GLN A 484 -10.67 -17.53 -2.23
C GLN A 484 -9.63 -16.57 -1.64
N ARG A 485 -10.08 -15.46 -1.05
CA ARG A 485 -9.17 -14.50 -0.41
C ARG A 485 -8.56 -15.06 0.86
N LEU A 486 -9.32 -15.85 1.62
CA LEU A 486 -8.84 -16.54 2.82
C LEU A 486 -7.77 -17.58 2.49
N GLU A 487 -7.98 -18.40 1.47
CA GLU A 487 -6.97 -19.36 1.01
C GLU A 487 -5.65 -18.64 0.69
N LYS A 488 -5.71 -17.55 -0.07
CA LYS A 488 -4.54 -16.70 -0.33
C LYS A 488 -3.91 -16.17 0.97
N LEU A 489 -4.71 -15.65 1.91
CA LEU A 489 -4.23 -15.10 3.17
C LEU A 489 -3.44 -16.13 4.00
N PHE A 490 -3.95 -17.35 4.15
CA PHE A 490 -3.26 -18.39 4.92
C PHE A 490 -1.93 -18.82 4.25
N VAL A 491 -1.91 -18.91 2.92
CA VAL A 491 -0.69 -19.16 2.15
C VAL A 491 0.32 -18.02 2.36
N ASP A 492 -0.12 -16.76 2.23
CA ASP A 492 0.69 -15.57 2.46
C ASP A 492 1.30 -15.54 3.86
N LEU A 493 0.51 -15.86 4.90
CA LEU A 493 0.98 -15.93 6.28
C LEU A 493 2.01 -17.04 6.46
N ALA A 494 1.77 -18.25 5.94
CA ALA A 494 2.74 -19.34 6.01
C ALA A 494 4.05 -19.01 5.28
N GLU A 495 3.99 -18.26 4.18
CA GLU A 495 5.16 -17.76 3.47
C GLU A 495 5.90 -16.69 4.29
N TYR A 496 5.18 -15.77 4.91
CA TYR A 496 5.74 -14.70 5.73
C TYR A 496 6.66 -15.24 6.84
N PHE A 497 6.24 -16.28 7.57
CA PHE A 497 7.04 -16.88 8.65
C PHE A 497 8.29 -17.63 8.17
N ARG A 498 8.41 -17.86 6.85
CA ARG A 498 9.63 -18.39 6.22
C ARG A 498 10.49 -17.30 5.56
N SER A 499 10.02 -16.06 5.53
CA SER A 499 10.65 -14.95 4.82
C SER A 499 11.86 -14.36 5.58
N ALA A 500 12.78 -13.75 4.83
CA ALA A 500 13.92 -13.02 5.38
C ALA A 500 13.50 -11.87 6.31
N SER A 501 12.36 -11.22 6.04
CA SER A 501 11.80 -10.14 6.87
C SER A 501 11.51 -10.60 8.29
N TYR A 502 10.92 -11.78 8.43
CA TYR A 502 10.68 -12.38 9.74
C TYR A 502 11.99 -12.88 10.40
N LEU A 503 12.90 -13.45 9.61
CA LEU A 503 14.20 -13.90 10.11
C LEU A 503 15.08 -12.77 10.65
N ALA A 504 14.84 -11.52 10.27
CA ALA A 504 15.56 -10.36 10.80
C ALA A 504 15.20 -10.02 12.27
N TYR A 505 14.07 -10.50 12.80
CA TYR A 505 13.67 -10.17 14.17
C TYR A 505 14.52 -10.89 15.24
N GLU A 506 14.60 -10.25 16.40
CA GLU A 506 15.16 -10.86 17.62
C GLU A 506 14.34 -12.09 18.05
N PRO A 507 14.97 -13.13 18.63
CA PRO A 507 14.29 -14.37 19.03
C PRO A 507 13.03 -14.15 19.89
N LYS A 508 13.08 -13.23 20.85
CA LYS A 508 11.96 -12.86 21.73
C LYS A 508 10.75 -12.35 20.94
N LYS A 509 10.98 -11.45 19.99
CA LYS A 509 9.93 -10.86 19.13
C LYS A 509 9.33 -11.90 18.18
N LYS A 510 10.18 -12.78 17.63
CA LYS A 510 9.72 -13.91 16.80
C LYS A 510 8.79 -14.83 17.57
N SER A 511 9.17 -15.22 18.78
CA SER A 511 8.35 -16.09 19.62
C SER A 511 7.04 -15.43 20.02
N GLN A 512 7.06 -14.14 20.41
CA GLN A 512 5.83 -13.38 20.67
C GLN A 512 4.87 -13.39 19.47
N LEU A 513 5.36 -13.09 18.26
CA LEU A 513 4.53 -13.11 17.07
C LEU A 513 3.92 -14.50 16.79
N ARG A 514 4.70 -15.57 16.98
CA ARG A 514 4.19 -16.94 16.85
C ARG A 514 3.16 -17.28 17.93
N VAL A 515 3.33 -16.82 19.18
CA VAL A 515 2.34 -16.97 20.25
C VAL A 515 0.99 -16.36 19.85
N TYR A 516 0.98 -15.13 19.34
CA TYR A 516 -0.25 -14.48 18.88
C TYR A 516 -0.87 -15.19 17.69
N PHE A 517 -0.04 -15.68 16.76
CA PHE A 517 -0.55 -16.45 15.62
C PHE A 517 -1.19 -17.78 16.07
N TRP A 518 -0.55 -18.51 17.00
CA TRP A 518 -1.15 -19.71 17.60
C TRP A 518 -2.49 -19.43 18.29
N LYS A 519 -2.62 -18.30 19.01
CA LYS A 519 -3.90 -17.89 19.62
C LYS A 519 -4.97 -17.66 18.55
N GLY A 520 -4.64 -16.94 17.48
CA GLY A 520 -5.59 -16.69 16.38
C GLY A 520 -6.06 -17.97 15.70
N LEU A 521 -5.14 -18.90 15.39
CA LEU A 521 -5.48 -20.21 14.82
C LEU A 521 -6.36 -21.03 15.78
N HIS A 522 -6.08 -20.99 17.08
CA HIS A 522 -6.90 -21.66 18.09
C HIS A 522 -8.32 -21.10 18.14
N HIS A 523 -8.49 -19.77 18.03
CA HIS A 523 -9.81 -19.15 17.94
C HIS A 523 -10.56 -19.57 16.67
N CYS A 524 -9.87 -19.66 15.54
CA CYS A 524 -10.45 -20.21 14.30
C CYS A 524 -10.97 -21.64 14.52
N LEU A 525 -10.21 -22.54 15.15
CA LEU A 525 -10.66 -23.91 15.41
C LEU A 525 -11.80 -24.02 16.43
N THR A 526 -11.96 -23.04 17.31
CA THR A 526 -12.95 -23.09 18.41
C THR A 526 -14.30 -22.52 18.02
N GLU A 527 -14.32 -21.45 17.22
CA GLU A 527 -15.53 -20.67 16.92
C GLU A 527 -15.90 -20.63 15.43
N ALA A 528 -15.07 -21.15 14.51
CA ALA A 528 -15.41 -21.12 13.10
C ALA A 528 -16.56 -22.09 12.77
N PRO A 529 -17.44 -21.75 11.81
CA PRO A 529 -18.38 -22.70 11.24
C PRO A 529 -17.62 -23.88 10.61
N GLU A 530 -18.28 -25.04 10.50
CA GLU A 530 -17.74 -26.32 9.98
C GLU A 530 -17.34 -26.28 8.48
N GLU A 531 -16.88 -25.14 7.97
CA GLU A 531 -16.31 -25.02 6.63
C GLU A 531 -14.93 -25.71 6.60
N LEU A 532 -14.92 -26.92 6.06
CA LEU A 532 -13.72 -27.75 5.87
C LEU A 532 -12.55 -27.02 5.18
N SER A 533 -12.84 -26.03 4.32
CA SER A 533 -11.83 -25.22 3.63
C SER A 533 -11.02 -24.33 4.57
N ILE A 534 -11.66 -23.74 5.60
CA ILE A 534 -10.96 -22.90 6.59
C ILE A 534 -10.10 -23.78 7.48
N ILE A 535 -10.60 -24.94 7.90
CA ILE A 535 -9.88 -25.88 8.78
C ILE A 535 -8.60 -26.37 8.11
N SER A 536 -8.68 -26.81 6.85
CA SER A 536 -7.51 -27.25 6.08
C SER A 536 -6.44 -26.16 5.95
N ASN A 537 -6.84 -24.91 5.74
CA ASN A 537 -5.91 -23.79 5.65
C ASN A 537 -5.27 -23.43 7.01
N VAL A 538 -6.04 -23.50 8.10
CA VAL A 538 -5.53 -23.34 9.47
C VAL A 538 -4.48 -24.41 9.77
N GLU A 539 -4.75 -25.67 9.42
CA GLU A 539 -3.85 -26.80 9.61
C GLU A 539 -2.52 -26.63 8.86
N LYS A 540 -2.53 -26.12 7.62
CA LYS A 540 -1.30 -25.78 6.87
C LYS A 540 -0.45 -24.73 7.61
N CYS A 541 -1.07 -23.71 8.18
CA CYS A 541 -0.36 -22.72 8.99
C CYS A 541 0.18 -23.30 10.30
N MET A 542 -0.59 -24.18 10.96
CA MET A 542 -0.12 -24.89 12.16
C MET A 542 1.10 -25.77 11.86
N ALA A 543 1.12 -26.49 10.74
CA ALA A 543 2.30 -27.26 10.31
C ALA A 543 3.52 -26.34 10.09
N CYS A 544 3.33 -25.17 9.49
CA CYS A 544 4.39 -24.17 9.34
C CYS A 544 4.92 -23.67 10.69
N LEU A 545 4.04 -23.39 11.66
CA LEU A 545 4.46 -22.93 12.98
C LEU A 545 5.14 -24.05 13.79
N LEU A 546 4.70 -25.30 13.62
CA LEU A 546 5.26 -26.48 14.26
C LEU A 546 6.76 -26.65 13.94
N SER A 547 7.15 -26.44 12.68
CA SER A 547 8.56 -26.52 12.27
C SER A 547 9.41 -25.37 12.84
N LEU A 548 8.78 -24.26 13.23
CA LEU A 548 9.42 -23.05 13.77
C LEU A 548 9.44 -22.99 15.31
N LEU A 549 8.88 -24.00 16.01
CA LEU A 549 8.89 -24.03 17.47
C LEU A 549 10.33 -23.98 18.02
N PRO A 550 10.59 -23.25 19.11
CA PRO A 550 11.92 -23.17 19.71
C PRO A 550 12.31 -24.50 20.35
N GLU A 551 13.60 -24.81 20.34
CA GLU A 551 14.15 -25.92 21.11
C GLU A 551 14.06 -25.61 22.61
N LEU A 552 13.65 -26.59 23.42
CA LEU A 552 13.70 -26.49 24.87
C LEU A 552 15.13 -26.79 25.32
N THR A 553 15.94 -25.74 25.53
CA THR A 553 17.28 -25.87 26.13
C THR A 553 17.19 -25.75 27.65
N ASN A 554 17.84 -26.67 28.37
CA ASN A 554 17.79 -26.77 29.83
C ASN A 554 18.62 -25.69 30.58
N ASP A 555 19.10 -24.67 29.88
CA ASP A 555 20.13 -23.76 30.41
C ASP A 555 19.50 -22.54 31.10
N GLY A 556 19.06 -22.75 32.35
CA GLY A 556 18.72 -21.72 33.32
C GLY A 556 17.43 -20.92 33.08
N PHE A 557 16.93 -20.29 34.15
CA PHE A 557 15.77 -19.38 34.13
C PHE A 557 16.10 -18.05 33.44
N SER A 558 16.41 -18.08 32.14
CA SER A 558 16.52 -16.88 31.31
C SER A 558 15.14 -16.39 30.86
N GLU A 559 14.98 -15.09 30.55
CA GLU A 559 13.72 -14.57 30.00
C GLU A 559 13.33 -15.26 28.68
N GLU A 560 14.30 -15.71 27.89
CA GLU A 560 14.08 -16.43 26.63
C GLU A 560 13.46 -17.81 26.86
N HIS A 561 13.82 -18.47 27.96
CA HIS A 561 13.25 -19.75 28.37
C HIS A 561 11.76 -19.61 28.78
N ILE A 562 11.40 -18.53 29.48
CA ILE A 562 10.00 -18.26 29.89
C ILE A 562 9.10 -18.03 28.67
N VAL A 563 9.57 -17.22 27.71
CA VAL A 563 8.83 -16.93 26.47
C VAL A 563 8.65 -18.20 25.63
N SER A 564 9.67 -19.06 25.59
CA SER A 564 9.59 -20.36 24.92
C SER A 564 8.55 -21.27 25.58
N ILE A 565 8.49 -21.33 26.91
CA ILE A 565 7.47 -22.12 27.63
C ILE A 565 6.06 -21.63 27.31
N GLU A 566 5.84 -20.32 27.25
CA GLU A 566 4.54 -19.74 26.88
C GLU A 566 4.13 -20.20 25.48
N GLU A 567 5.02 -20.08 24.49
CA GLU A 567 4.78 -20.52 23.12
C GLU A 567 4.40 -22.00 23.05
N TRP A 568 5.17 -22.86 23.72
CA TRP A 568 4.88 -24.29 23.81
C TRP A 568 3.49 -24.57 24.43
N SER A 569 3.09 -23.82 25.45
CA SER A 569 1.80 -23.99 26.11
C SER A 569 0.61 -23.61 25.19
N VAL A 570 0.77 -22.57 24.37
CA VAL A 570 -0.26 -22.10 23.44
C VAL A 570 -0.33 -23.03 22.23
N ALA A 571 0.82 -23.47 21.71
CA ALA A 571 0.89 -24.42 20.61
C ALA A 571 0.19 -25.75 20.96
N VAL A 572 0.46 -26.33 22.14
CA VAL A 572 -0.20 -27.57 22.58
C VAL A 572 -1.71 -27.39 22.73
N ARG A 573 -2.17 -26.25 23.27
CA ARG A 573 -3.62 -25.95 23.36
C ARG A 573 -4.27 -25.82 21.99
N CYS A 574 -3.57 -25.24 21.01
CA CYS A 574 -4.04 -25.14 19.64
C CYS A 574 -4.11 -26.53 18.97
N LEU A 575 -3.04 -27.32 19.05
CA LEU A 575 -2.98 -28.69 18.52
C LEU A 575 -4.05 -29.60 19.13
N ALA A 576 -4.34 -29.43 20.42
CA ALA A 576 -5.43 -30.13 21.09
C ALA A 576 -6.83 -29.77 20.53
N LYS A 577 -6.98 -28.86 19.58
CA LYS A 577 -8.26 -28.59 18.89
C LYS A 577 -8.28 -29.01 17.43
N ALA A 578 -7.15 -29.45 16.86
CA ALA A 578 -7.08 -29.91 15.48
C ALA A 578 -7.87 -31.21 15.24
N GLN A 579 -8.12 -31.52 13.96
CA GLN A 579 -8.75 -32.78 13.57
C GLN A 579 -7.82 -33.96 13.91
N GLU A 580 -8.42 -35.05 14.37
CA GLU A 580 -7.67 -36.23 14.83
C GLU A 580 -6.89 -36.88 13.69
N GLU A 581 -7.49 -37.00 12.50
CA GLU A 581 -6.85 -37.58 11.30
C GLU A 581 -5.59 -36.80 10.91
N TRP A 582 -5.69 -35.48 10.80
CA TRP A 582 -4.55 -34.61 10.50
C TRP A 582 -3.49 -34.63 11.60
N LEU A 583 -3.90 -34.58 12.87
CA LEU A 583 -2.98 -34.57 14.01
C LEU A 583 -2.18 -35.87 14.13
N VAL A 584 -2.80 -37.01 13.82
CA VAL A 584 -2.10 -38.30 13.77
C VAL A 584 -1.08 -38.28 12.65
N ASP A 585 -1.47 -37.88 11.43
CA ASP A 585 -0.60 -37.83 10.25
C ASP A 585 0.64 -36.95 10.47
N ILE A 586 0.45 -35.70 10.90
CA ILE A 586 1.56 -34.74 11.09
C ILE A 586 2.51 -35.13 12.23
N LEU A 587 2.05 -35.91 13.21
CA LEU A 587 2.86 -36.39 14.34
C LEU A 587 3.42 -37.80 14.10
N GLN A 588 3.24 -38.40 12.92
CA GLN A 588 3.87 -39.69 12.61
C GLN A 588 5.39 -39.50 12.49
N VAL A 589 6.13 -40.14 13.40
CA VAL A 589 7.59 -40.26 13.28
C VAL A 589 7.87 -41.36 12.27
N SER A 590 8.14 -41.00 11.01
CA SER A 590 8.54 -41.99 10.02
C SER A 590 9.95 -42.53 10.36
N VAL A 591 10.06 -43.85 10.53
CA VAL A 591 11.34 -44.54 10.80
C VAL A 591 12.34 -44.37 9.63
N ILE A 592 11.86 -43.93 8.45
CA ILE A 592 12.63 -43.78 7.22
C ILE A 592 13.27 -42.37 7.11
N GLY A 593 12.71 -41.34 7.79
CA GLY A 593 13.26 -39.97 7.81
C GLY A 593 14.62 -39.84 8.52
N GLN A 594 14.96 -40.78 9.42
CA GLN A 594 16.28 -40.85 10.09
C GLN A 594 17.45 -41.10 9.12
N LEU A 595 17.19 -41.56 7.89
CA LEU A 595 18.20 -41.83 6.86
C LEU A 595 18.35 -40.68 5.84
N HIS A 596 17.49 -39.67 5.86
CA HIS A 596 17.47 -38.57 4.87
C HIS A 596 17.65 -37.16 5.44
N GLY A 597 18.17 -37.04 6.67
CA GLY A 597 18.68 -35.76 7.17
C GLY A 597 17.66 -34.87 7.87
N GLU A 598 16.54 -35.41 8.38
CA GLU A 598 15.74 -34.68 9.36
C GLU A 598 16.56 -34.48 10.65
N SER A 599 16.74 -33.23 11.07
CA SER A 599 17.50 -32.88 12.27
C SER A 599 16.94 -33.62 13.49
N SER A 600 17.80 -34.20 14.32
CA SER A 600 17.45 -34.86 15.60
C SER A 600 16.54 -34.01 16.50
N SER A 601 16.64 -32.68 16.39
CA SER A 601 15.81 -31.68 17.04
C SER A 601 14.32 -31.73 16.68
N PHE A 602 13.97 -31.94 15.40
CA PHE A 602 12.56 -31.96 14.99
C PHE A 602 11.82 -33.19 15.56
N VAL A 603 12.48 -34.35 15.52
CA VAL A 603 11.97 -35.58 16.13
C VAL A 603 11.76 -35.40 17.64
N ALA A 604 12.68 -34.72 18.32
CA ALA A 604 12.56 -34.39 19.74
C ALA A 604 11.31 -33.55 20.06
N LYS A 605 11.02 -32.56 19.21
CA LYS A 605 9.83 -31.71 19.32
C LYS A 605 8.56 -32.53 19.17
N ILE A 606 8.46 -33.39 18.16
CA ILE A 606 7.28 -34.24 17.92
C ILE A 606 7.01 -35.17 19.11
N ILE A 607 8.05 -35.80 19.66
CA ILE A 607 7.93 -36.64 20.87
C ILE A 607 7.40 -35.82 22.06
N SER A 608 7.94 -34.63 22.28
CA SER A 608 7.54 -33.73 23.37
C SER A 608 6.09 -33.26 23.23
N ILE A 609 5.63 -32.99 22.01
CA ILE A 609 4.25 -32.60 21.70
C ILE A 609 3.31 -33.77 21.98
N LYS A 610 3.61 -34.97 21.49
CA LYS A 610 2.78 -36.16 21.75
C LYS A 610 2.64 -36.41 23.26
N ALA A 611 3.72 -36.34 24.02
CA ALA A 611 3.69 -36.51 25.47
C ALA A 611 2.78 -35.47 26.16
N LYS A 612 2.88 -34.19 25.77
CA LYS A 612 2.02 -33.12 26.30
C LYS A 612 0.55 -33.28 25.89
N LEU A 613 0.26 -33.77 24.69
CA LEU A 613 -1.11 -34.04 24.22
C LEU A 613 -1.75 -35.23 24.94
N VAL A 614 -0.98 -36.26 25.30
CA VAL A 614 -1.43 -37.32 26.21
C VAL A 614 -1.78 -36.73 27.58
N GLY A 615 -0.94 -35.83 28.11
CA GLY A 615 -1.20 -35.13 29.38
C GLY A 615 -2.48 -34.27 29.38
N VAL A 616 -2.88 -33.74 28.23
CA VAL A 616 -4.14 -32.98 28.04
C VAL A 616 -5.34 -33.91 27.75
N GLY A 617 -5.11 -35.23 27.62
CA GLY A 617 -6.14 -36.23 27.40
C GLY A 617 -6.61 -36.36 25.95
N ARG A 618 -5.83 -35.88 24.97
CA ARG A 618 -6.16 -36.00 23.54
C ARG A 618 -5.72 -37.30 22.89
N PHE A 619 -4.67 -37.94 23.42
CA PHE A 619 -4.21 -39.25 23.00
C PHE A 619 -4.28 -40.26 24.15
N PRO A 620 -4.47 -41.56 23.86
CA PRO A 620 -4.46 -42.60 24.88
C PRO A 620 -3.05 -42.75 25.48
N VAL A 621 -2.98 -43.16 26.75
CA VAL A 621 -1.71 -43.38 27.47
C VAL A 621 -0.84 -44.46 26.80
N SER A 622 -1.42 -45.34 25.97
CA SER A 622 -0.69 -46.33 25.17
C SER A 622 0.34 -45.69 24.23
N GLU A 623 0.09 -44.49 23.69
CA GLU A 623 1.05 -43.77 22.84
C GLU A 623 2.36 -43.45 23.59
N MET A 624 2.32 -43.20 24.91
CA MET A 624 3.54 -43.00 25.70
C MET A 624 4.41 -44.27 25.74
N SER A 625 3.81 -45.45 25.65
CA SER A 625 4.57 -46.71 25.64
C SER A 625 5.37 -46.90 24.35
N GLU A 626 4.85 -46.40 23.22
CA GLU A 626 5.55 -46.40 21.93
C GLU A 626 6.67 -45.35 21.90
N LEU A 627 6.41 -44.16 22.46
CA LEU A 627 7.41 -43.09 22.59
C LEU A 627 8.61 -43.50 23.45
N LYS A 628 8.40 -44.38 24.44
CA LYS A 628 9.47 -44.90 25.31
C LYS A 628 10.59 -45.56 24.50
N ALA A 629 10.27 -46.26 23.42
CA ALA A 629 11.27 -46.89 22.56
C ALA A 629 12.13 -45.86 21.81
N TYR A 630 11.55 -44.74 21.41
CA TYR A 630 12.27 -43.65 20.72
C TYR A 630 13.15 -42.84 21.67
N VAL A 631 12.65 -42.51 22.87
CA VAL A 631 13.41 -41.77 23.90
C VAL A 631 14.60 -42.58 24.41
N LEU A 632 14.44 -43.89 24.60
CA LEU A 632 15.52 -44.76 25.10
C LEU A 632 16.56 -45.13 24.03
N ASN A 633 16.23 -45.04 22.74
CA ASN A 633 17.15 -45.34 21.63
C ASN A 633 17.85 -44.10 21.04
N ALA A 634 17.43 -42.89 21.38
CA ALA A 634 18.12 -41.68 20.97
C ALA A 634 19.48 -41.61 21.69
N ARG A 635 20.60 -41.64 20.95
CA ARG A 635 21.93 -41.38 21.51
C ARG A 635 21.91 -39.98 22.11
N THR A 636 21.91 -39.93 23.43
CA THR A 636 21.74 -38.75 24.25
C THR A 636 22.89 -37.76 24.08
N GLU A 637 22.65 -36.65 23.39
CA GLU A 637 23.17 -35.36 23.84
C GLU A 637 22.08 -34.72 24.73
N GLY A 638 22.01 -35.17 25.99
CA GLY A 638 21.49 -34.43 27.16
C GLY A 638 20.06 -33.86 27.21
N GLN A 639 19.20 -33.93 26.18
CA GLN A 639 17.98 -33.10 26.14
C GLN A 639 16.66 -33.76 26.60
N PHE A 640 16.58 -35.08 26.85
CA PHE A 640 15.28 -35.78 27.00
C PHE A 640 14.81 -36.10 28.43
N CYS A 641 15.58 -35.74 29.47
CA CYS A 641 15.18 -36.02 30.86
C CYS A 641 14.70 -34.74 31.55
N ASN A 642 13.41 -34.41 31.39
CA ASN A 642 12.49 -33.93 32.46
C ASN A 642 11.10 -33.60 31.93
#